data_AF-A0A8R1I0H6-F1
#
_entry.id   AF-A0A8R1I0H6-F1
#
_cell.length_a   1.000
_cell.length_b   1.000
_cell.length_c   1.000
_cell.angle_alpha   90.00
_cell.angle_beta   90.00
_cell.angle_gamma   90.00
#
_symmetry.space_group_name_H-M   'P 1'
#
loop_
_entity.id
_entity.type
_entity.pdbx_description
1 polymer ?
#
loop_
_entity_poly.entity_id
_entity_poly.type
_entity_poly.pdbx_seq_one_letter_code
_entity_poly.pdbx_strand_id
1 'polypeptide(L)'
;MRGSSERATRAVPRELFEPNEQEQVPSHIKPEIFFVLKALEGLELPRSWQLDPKDVETLSIDAGHNLLSPGEVNDVIVVVISGEMGIFTKVNKKRKIPDLNRYGSFDKLSEQEQIDKGVGWMAEAMGIPEHVESLKEKVRRFECQKGTVVTEENTFDIDMVFVVFGGLQLKRESLDHGEKGTSLTFNVGAGDILPSMQILTNEPSMCTATAVEKTIYFKVCREEYRELGEVSNCMFVVMGGRLRSVEASKIIEEYGRLDIIGITDMAEKRARRSTVLAVRFSHLVCIPENLLGYVKTRYPQVGTKLLQLISKCWKSPSPESMLGHRDLKKIQNLRTIAIVPASANVPLTEFTCELYNQLSKHVKSLRLSSAVVRKYFEPDVLKKKADYSLMHWLNVQEISYSLVLYQCDFEKSSWTRRCLRMADSILVIALGNEKKQWQTMANSLMLCNEKGVRQSKELVLLWPEDTPTPHGTASWIHESYYSGYHHIRVANRVFNFGPKVKESDIVAFYETNVYPDVSGFQNDFARLARILTGNAVGLVFGGGGARGAAHAGALKAIIEKKIPIDMVGGTSIGALFASLYATTPDHRAQGRMRDFFIDRHKNNILDAIKDLTWAYCAILTGHRFNMCTQKVIGNVSIEDCWISYFCISTDITTSSMRIHRSGLMWPIVRSSMSIAGYVPPLCDPQDGHLLLDGAYVNNLPADVMRSLGASVVIAIDVGMSDQSHNLTDYGYYVSGLFSIFIHFSHHNPQPCFLGFWVLFKRWWPFGEPIRVLSMSEIQNRLAFVCCENQLEIVKSAPYCFYVKIPIENFGIFDFSKFEEATTVGYDVTRQKLEEFFENSATNRRKLLGCARNIEPSSPSNGKNDNLISFVDVPFPASSLN
;
A
#
# COMPACT_ATOMS: atom_id res chain seq x y z
N MET A 1 -78.17 5.95 -12.25
CA MET A 1 -77.73 4.75 -11.51
C MET A 1 -76.26 4.90 -11.15
N ARG A 2 -75.96 4.67 -9.86
CA ARG A 2 -74.66 4.31 -9.25
C ARG A 2 -73.48 5.30 -9.31
N GLY A 3 -73.31 6.03 -8.20
CA GLY A 3 -72.19 5.78 -7.27
C GLY A 3 -70.93 6.63 -7.47
N SER A 4 -70.93 7.84 -6.91
CA SER A 4 -69.70 8.57 -6.57
C SER A 4 -69.00 7.86 -5.41
N SER A 5 -67.94 7.08 -5.69
CA SER A 5 -66.99 6.65 -4.66
C SER A 5 -65.86 7.67 -4.58
N GLU A 6 -65.69 8.27 -3.40
CA GLU A 6 -64.49 9.01 -3.03
C GLU A 6 -63.23 8.20 -3.37
N ARG A 7 -62.42 8.69 -4.30
CA ARG A 7 -61.02 8.25 -4.40
C ARG A 7 -60.26 8.97 -3.30
N ALA A 8 -59.96 8.25 -2.24
CA ALA A 8 -59.00 8.66 -1.22
C ALA A 8 -57.69 9.10 -1.89
N THR A 9 -57.41 10.40 -1.83
CA THR A 9 -56.08 10.95 -2.10
C THR A 9 -55.10 10.30 -1.13
N ARG A 10 -54.27 9.37 -1.62
CA ARG A 10 -53.11 8.91 -0.85
C ARG A 10 -52.26 10.13 -0.51
N ALA A 11 -52.08 10.39 0.78
CA ALA A 11 -51.12 11.36 1.25
C ALA A 11 -49.72 10.97 0.75
N VAL A 12 -48.98 11.98 0.27
CA VAL A 12 -47.56 11.88 -0.06
C VAL A 12 -46.80 11.34 1.16
N PRO A 13 -45.79 10.46 1.01
CA PRO A 13 -44.99 10.00 2.14
C PRO A 13 -44.34 11.22 2.82
N ARG A 14 -44.72 11.48 4.08
CA ARG A 14 -43.97 12.39 4.96
C ARG A 14 -42.70 11.66 5.38
N GLU A 15 -41.65 11.76 4.57
CA GLU A 15 -40.30 11.44 5.01
C GLU A 15 -39.74 12.61 5.85
N LEU A 16 -38.94 12.21 6.85
CA LEU A 16 -38.48 12.97 8.01
C LEU A 16 -37.72 14.25 7.66
N PHE A 17 -38.29 15.39 8.05
CA PHE A 17 -37.52 16.57 8.46
C PHE A 17 -37.65 16.70 9.97
N GLU A 18 -36.53 16.86 10.69
CA GLU A 18 -36.57 17.25 12.08
C GLU A 18 -37.32 18.60 12.21
N PRO A 19 -38.27 18.75 13.16
CA PRO A 19 -39.09 19.95 13.26
C PRO A 19 -38.32 21.23 13.64
N ASN A 20 -37.00 21.16 13.88
CA ASN A 20 -36.16 22.30 14.25
C ASN A 20 -35.31 22.88 13.10
N GLU A 21 -35.35 22.29 11.89
CA GLU A 21 -34.65 22.81 10.70
C GLU A 21 -35.58 23.39 9.63
N GLN A 22 -36.76 23.89 10.02
CA GLN A 22 -37.47 24.82 9.14
C GLN A 22 -36.70 26.14 9.15
N GLU A 23 -35.95 26.40 8.07
CA GLU A 23 -35.48 27.75 7.77
C GLU A 23 -36.69 28.70 7.87
N GLN A 24 -36.64 29.60 8.85
CA GLN A 24 -37.70 30.58 9.03
C GLN A 24 -37.70 31.48 7.80
N VAL A 25 -38.75 31.35 6.98
CA VAL A 25 -39.02 32.27 5.87
C VAL A 25 -38.99 33.68 6.47
N PRO A 26 -38.11 34.57 5.99
CA PRO A 26 -38.07 35.93 6.49
C PRO A 26 -39.45 36.58 6.35
N SER A 27 -39.95 37.22 7.41
CA SER A 27 -41.33 37.74 7.49
C SER A 27 -41.72 38.74 6.39
N HIS A 28 -40.75 39.22 5.61
CA HIS A 28 -40.92 40.16 4.50
C HIS A 28 -41.01 39.49 3.12
N ILE A 29 -40.86 38.17 3.02
CA ILE A 29 -40.86 37.42 1.75
C ILE A 29 -41.97 36.36 1.80
N LYS A 30 -42.74 36.21 0.72
CA LYS A 30 -43.72 35.13 0.63
C LYS A 30 -43.01 33.76 0.62
N PRO A 31 -43.55 32.74 1.30
CA PRO A 31 -42.93 31.41 1.35
C PRO A 31 -42.61 30.84 -0.03
N GLU A 32 -43.49 31.02 -1.02
CA GLU A 32 -43.28 30.50 -2.37
C GLU A 32 -42.04 31.12 -3.05
N ILE A 33 -41.84 32.44 -2.89
CA ILE A 33 -40.71 33.17 -3.47
C ILE A 33 -39.39 32.74 -2.82
N PHE A 34 -39.39 32.52 -1.51
CA PHE A 34 -38.21 32.06 -0.77
C PHE A 34 -37.71 30.69 -1.26
N PHE A 35 -38.62 29.72 -1.45
CA PHE A 35 -38.25 28.40 -1.97
C PHE A 35 -37.79 28.44 -3.43
N VAL A 36 -38.36 29.32 -4.24
CA VAL A 36 -37.94 29.53 -5.64
C VAL A 36 -36.53 30.11 -5.70
N LEU A 37 -36.22 31.15 -4.92
CA LEU A 37 -34.87 31.75 -4.89
C LEU A 37 -33.82 30.74 -4.42
N LYS A 38 -34.14 29.93 -3.40
CA LYS A 38 -33.25 28.88 -2.91
C LYS A 38 -33.01 27.77 -3.93
N ALA A 39 -34.05 27.38 -4.69
CA ALA A 39 -33.90 26.42 -5.78
C ALA A 39 -33.04 26.99 -6.94
N LEU A 40 -33.14 28.30 -7.20
CA LEU A 40 -32.36 29.00 -8.22
C LEU A 40 -30.89 29.22 -7.80
N GLU A 41 -30.58 29.33 -6.51
CA GLU A 41 -29.18 29.34 -6.01
C GLU A 41 -28.40 28.06 -6.36
N GLY A 42 -29.09 26.94 -6.58
CA GLY A 42 -28.49 25.68 -7.01
C GLY A 42 -28.12 25.64 -8.51
N LEU A 43 -28.62 26.60 -9.31
CA LEU A 43 -28.23 26.78 -10.70
C LEU A 43 -27.05 27.76 -10.71
N GLU A 44 -25.91 27.38 -11.30
CA GLU A 44 -24.69 28.22 -11.39
C GLU A 44 -24.91 29.42 -12.33
N LEU A 45 -25.78 30.36 -11.94
CA LEU A 45 -26.10 31.55 -12.71
C LEU A 45 -24.88 32.50 -12.81
N PRO A 46 -24.73 33.26 -13.91
CA PRO A 46 -23.66 34.24 -14.05
C PRO A 46 -23.68 35.25 -12.90
N ARG A 47 -22.50 35.57 -12.33
CA ARG A 47 -22.36 36.50 -11.18
C ARG A 47 -22.94 37.91 -11.40
N SER A 48 -23.22 38.28 -12.65
CA SER A 48 -23.87 39.54 -13.03
C SER A 48 -25.38 39.56 -12.77
N TRP A 49 -26.01 38.42 -12.57
CA TRP A 49 -27.45 38.33 -12.30
C TRP A 49 -27.68 38.41 -10.78
N GLN A 50 -28.07 39.59 -10.31
CA GLN A 50 -28.57 39.77 -8.95
C GLN A 50 -30.08 39.53 -8.97
N LEU A 51 -30.53 38.39 -8.42
CA LEU A 51 -31.95 38.09 -8.25
C LEU A 51 -32.49 38.86 -7.04
N ASP A 52 -33.27 39.91 -7.28
CA ASP A 52 -34.03 40.60 -6.22
C ASP A 52 -35.38 39.88 -6.02
N PRO A 53 -35.77 39.49 -4.79
CA PRO A 53 -37.08 38.89 -4.52
C PRO A 53 -38.28 39.69 -5.02
N LYS A 54 -38.12 41.00 -5.23
CA LYS A 54 -39.18 41.88 -5.75
C LYS A 54 -39.47 41.70 -7.24
N ASP A 55 -38.52 41.15 -8.00
CA ASP A 55 -38.65 40.93 -9.44
C ASP A 55 -39.34 39.59 -9.76
N VAL A 56 -39.69 38.81 -8.74
CA VAL A 56 -40.37 37.51 -8.87
C VAL A 56 -41.90 37.70 -8.82
N GLU A 57 -42.55 37.58 -9.98
CA GLU A 57 -44.01 37.58 -10.08
C GLU A 57 -44.59 36.16 -9.93
N THR A 58 -45.67 36.02 -9.17
CA THR A 58 -46.42 34.76 -9.04
C THR A 58 -47.66 34.82 -9.92
N LEU A 59 -47.76 33.92 -10.90
CA LEU A 59 -48.87 33.84 -11.84
C LEU A 59 -49.69 32.57 -11.62
N SER A 60 -51.01 32.70 -11.55
CA SER A 60 -51.96 31.58 -11.54
C SER A 60 -52.58 31.43 -12.93
N ILE A 61 -52.43 30.26 -13.54
CA ILE A 61 -52.78 30.03 -14.95
C ILE A 61 -53.66 28.78 -15.04
N ASP A 62 -54.77 28.90 -15.76
CA ASP A 62 -55.71 27.79 -15.99
C ASP A 62 -55.17 26.78 -17.01
N ALA A 63 -55.63 25.53 -16.90
CA ALA A 63 -55.23 24.45 -17.81
C ALA A 63 -55.57 24.77 -19.28
N GLY A 64 -54.57 24.66 -20.17
CA GLY A 64 -54.71 24.93 -21.61
C GLY A 64 -54.22 26.32 -22.05
N HIS A 65 -53.78 27.17 -21.13
CA HIS A 65 -53.14 28.45 -21.47
C HIS A 65 -51.67 28.26 -21.90
N ASN A 66 -51.27 28.93 -22.98
CA ASN A 66 -49.87 28.97 -23.42
C ASN A 66 -49.09 30.02 -22.62
N LEU A 67 -47.97 29.59 -22.04
CA LEU A 67 -47.07 30.44 -21.25
C LEU A 67 -45.94 31.04 -22.07
N LEU A 68 -45.33 30.23 -22.94
CA LEU A 68 -44.21 30.61 -23.80
C LEU A 68 -44.44 30.05 -25.19
N SER A 69 -44.31 30.89 -26.23
CA SER A 69 -44.42 30.44 -27.61
C SER A 69 -43.04 30.26 -28.26
N PRO A 70 -42.82 29.20 -29.07
CA PRO A 70 -41.55 29.00 -29.75
C PRO A 70 -41.22 30.14 -30.72
N GLY A 71 -40.05 30.78 -30.55
CA GLY A 71 -39.55 31.84 -31.44
C GLY A 71 -39.80 33.27 -30.93
N GLU A 72 -40.47 33.43 -29.80
CA GLU A 72 -40.52 34.70 -29.08
C GLU A 72 -39.23 34.90 -28.28
N VAL A 73 -38.68 36.11 -28.34
CA VAL A 73 -37.57 36.51 -27.47
C VAL A 73 -38.18 36.77 -26.11
N ASN A 74 -37.87 35.90 -25.15
CA ASN A 74 -38.37 35.98 -23.78
C ASN A 74 -37.19 36.02 -22.83
N ASP A 75 -37.15 37.03 -21.97
CA ASP A 75 -36.07 37.26 -20.99
C ASP A 75 -36.49 36.79 -19.58
N VAL A 76 -37.45 35.86 -19.50
CA VAL A 76 -38.11 35.45 -18.25
C VAL A 76 -37.82 33.99 -17.92
N ILE A 77 -37.50 33.72 -16.66
CA ILE A 77 -37.42 32.35 -16.11
C ILE A 77 -38.74 32.03 -15.42
N VAL A 78 -39.37 30.91 -15.82
CA VAL A 78 -40.61 30.42 -15.20
C VAL A 78 -40.29 29.23 -14.30
N VAL A 79 -40.71 29.32 -13.03
CA VAL A 79 -40.57 28.23 -12.05
C VAL A 79 -41.97 27.74 -11.66
N VAL A 80 -42.22 26.44 -11.83
CA VAL A 80 -43.53 25.84 -11.53
C VAL A 80 -43.62 25.53 -10.04
N ILE A 81 -44.44 26.30 -9.31
CA ILE A 81 -44.61 26.14 -7.86
C ILE A 81 -45.60 25.00 -7.55
N SER A 82 -46.66 24.85 -8.36
CA SER A 82 -47.62 23.74 -8.25
C SER A 82 -48.28 23.44 -9.60
N GLY A 83 -48.61 22.16 -9.84
CA GLY A 83 -49.18 21.68 -11.10
C GLY A 83 -48.15 21.06 -12.05
N GLU A 84 -48.61 20.60 -13.21
CA GLU A 84 -47.78 20.02 -14.27
C GLU A 84 -47.79 20.92 -15.50
N MET A 85 -46.62 21.16 -16.10
CA MET A 85 -46.46 21.98 -17.29
C MET A 85 -46.06 21.11 -18.48
N GLY A 86 -46.92 21.03 -19.49
CA GLY A 86 -46.62 20.36 -20.74
C GLY A 86 -45.79 21.25 -21.66
N ILE A 87 -44.57 20.83 -21.99
CA ILE A 87 -43.70 21.56 -22.93
C ILE A 87 -43.90 20.98 -24.34
N PHE A 88 -44.54 21.75 -25.23
CA PHE A 88 -44.79 21.34 -26.60
C PHE A 88 -43.83 22.07 -27.56
N THR A 89 -42.83 21.36 -28.06
CA THR A 89 -41.93 21.91 -29.08
C THR A 89 -42.43 21.55 -30.49
N LYS A 90 -42.73 22.56 -31.31
CA LYS A 90 -42.93 22.32 -32.75
C LYS A 90 -41.57 22.05 -33.39
N VAL A 91 -41.28 20.78 -33.68
CA VAL A 91 -40.14 20.35 -34.49
C VAL A 91 -40.42 20.73 -35.95
N ASN A 92 -40.39 22.02 -36.27
CA ASN A 92 -40.38 22.49 -37.66
C ASN A 92 -39.82 23.91 -37.74
N LYS A 93 -38.51 24.00 -37.52
CA LYS A 93 -37.59 24.84 -38.27
C LYS A 93 -36.21 24.28 -38.00
N LYS A 94 -35.44 24.02 -39.06
CA LYS A 94 -33.99 23.84 -38.97
C LYS A 94 -33.48 24.92 -38.00
N ARG A 95 -32.96 24.53 -36.83
CA ARG A 95 -31.98 25.37 -36.13
C ARG A 95 -30.97 25.79 -37.21
N LYS A 96 -30.42 27.01 -37.14
CA LYS A 96 -29.28 27.36 -37.98
C LYS A 96 -28.16 26.39 -37.62
N ILE A 97 -28.10 25.26 -38.33
CA ILE A 97 -27.01 24.33 -38.32
C ILE A 97 -25.80 25.16 -38.79
N PRO A 98 -24.69 25.19 -38.05
CA PRO A 98 -23.47 25.82 -38.56
C PRO A 98 -23.17 25.25 -39.94
N ASP A 99 -22.80 26.10 -40.91
CA ASP A 99 -22.66 25.80 -42.34
C ASP A 99 -22.37 24.31 -42.63
N LEU A 100 -23.36 23.56 -43.13
CA LEU A 100 -23.23 22.12 -43.44
C LEU A 100 -22.09 21.83 -44.43
N ASN A 101 -21.69 22.83 -45.22
CA ASN A 101 -20.53 22.76 -46.11
C ASN A 101 -19.19 22.59 -45.35
N ARG A 102 -19.12 22.97 -44.07
CA ARG A 102 -17.92 22.88 -43.21
C ARG A 102 -17.64 21.45 -42.72
N TYR A 103 -18.70 20.66 -42.52
CA TYR A 103 -18.63 19.30 -41.94
C TYR A 103 -18.70 18.18 -42.98
N GLY A 104 -19.27 18.43 -44.17
CA GLY A 104 -19.42 17.43 -45.23
C GLY A 104 -18.09 16.88 -45.79
N SER A 105 -16.99 17.60 -45.60
CA SER A 105 -15.62 17.18 -45.98
C SER A 105 -14.79 16.64 -44.81
N PHE A 106 -15.32 16.59 -43.58
CA PHE A 106 -14.55 16.21 -42.39
C PHE A 106 -14.08 14.75 -42.42
N ASP A 107 -14.93 13.83 -42.89
CA ASP A 107 -14.59 12.40 -43.02
C ASP A 107 -13.46 12.11 -44.03
N LYS A 108 -13.15 13.07 -44.91
CA LYS A 108 -12.09 12.94 -45.94
C LYS A 108 -10.73 13.50 -45.51
N LEU A 109 -10.66 14.14 -44.34
CA LEU A 109 -9.42 14.69 -43.79
C LEU A 109 -8.57 13.59 -43.14
N SER A 110 -7.26 13.81 -43.05
CA SER A 110 -6.38 12.94 -42.25
C SER A 110 -6.77 12.99 -40.77
N GLU A 111 -6.50 11.92 -40.01
CA GLU A 111 -6.91 11.82 -38.60
C GLU A 111 -6.35 12.97 -37.73
N GLN A 112 -5.12 13.40 -38.00
CA GLN A 112 -4.51 14.53 -37.30
C GLN A 112 -5.23 15.85 -37.60
N GLU A 113 -5.58 16.11 -38.87
CA GLU A 113 -6.34 17.31 -39.25
C GLU A 113 -7.78 17.29 -38.72
N GLN A 114 -8.38 16.11 -38.58
CA GLN A 114 -9.68 15.94 -37.92
C GLN A 114 -9.59 16.33 -36.45
N ILE A 115 -8.55 15.90 -35.73
CA ILE A 115 -8.34 16.27 -34.33
C ILE A 115 -8.13 17.78 -34.20
N ASP A 116 -7.21 18.37 -34.98
CA ASP A 116 -6.90 19.80 -34.88
C ASP A 116 -8.12 20.70 -35.15
N LYS A 117 -8.88 20.42 -36.21
CA LYS A 117 -10.11 21.20 -36.52
C LYS A 117 -11.25 20.90 -35.57
N GLY A 118 -11.39 19.62 -35.19
CA GLY A 118 -12.44 19.13 -34.33
C GLY A 118 -12.37 19.68 -32.90
N VAL A 119 -11.16 19.73 -32.33
CA VAL A 119 -10.90 20.33 -31.01
C VAL A 119 -11.15 21.83 -31.04
N GLY A 120 -10.78 22.52 -32.13
CA GLY A 120 -11.11 23.94 -32.33
C GLY A 120 -12.62 24.20 -32.28
N TRP A 121 -13.42 23.40 -33.00
CA TRP A 121 -14.88 23.53 -32.98
C TRP A 121 -15.49 23.16 -31.63
N MET A 122 -14.93 22.17 -30.93
CA MET A 122 -15.36 21.81 -29.58
C MET A 122 -15.10 22.96 -28.60
N ALA A 123 -13.93 23.58 -28.66
CA ALA A 123 -13.57 24.71 -27.80
C ALA A 123 -14.47 25.93 -28.06
N GLU A 124 -14.81 26.21 -29.33
CA GLU A 124 -15.79 27.25 -29.71
C GLU A 124 -17.18 26.92 -29.14
N ALA A 125 -17.66 25.68 -29.29
CA ALA A 125 -18.96 25.26 -28.79
C ALA A 125 -19.07 25.30 -27.25
N MET A 126 -17.94 25.11 -26.56
CA MET A 126 -17.83 25.21 -25.11
C MET A 126 -17.59 26.65 -24.61
N GLY A 127 -17.35 27.61 -25.50
CA GLY A 127 -17.07 29.01 -25.12
C GLY A 127 -15.67 29.25 -24.54
N ILE A 128 -14.70 28.36 -24.79
CA ILE A 128 -13.32 28.43 -24.28
C ILE A 128 -12.27 28.39 -25.41
N PRO A 129 -12.31 29.33 -26.39
CA PRO A 129 -11.43 29.30 -27.56
C PRO A 129 -9.93 29.44 -27.22
N GLU A 130 -9.58 29.97 -26.05
CA GLU A 130 -8.19 30.17 -25.62
C GLU A 130 -7.49 28.85 -25.21
N HIS A 131 -8.25 27.78 -24.95
CA HIS A 131 -7.73 26.52 -24.39
C HIS A 131 -7.56 25.39 -25.43
N VAL A 132 -7.58 25.72 -26.73
CA VAL A 132 -7.51 24.72 -27.82
C VAL A 132 -6.27 23.83 -27.71
N GLU A 133 -5.09 24.38 -27.47
CA GLU A 133 -3.86 23.59 -27.35
C GLU A 133 -3.88 22.64 -26.14
N SER A 134 -4.45 23.05 -25.01
CA SER A 134 -4.60 22.17 -23.85
C SER A 134 -5.64 21.07 -24.07
N LEU A 135 -6.65 21.32 -24.91
CA LEU A 135 -7.68 20.32 -25.23
C LEU A 135 -7.15 19.27 -26.22
N LYS A 136 -6.20 19.60 -27.09
CA LYS A 136 -5.66 18.65 -28.08
C LYS A 136 -5.05 17.40 -27.46
N GLU A 137 -4.36 17.54 -26.32
CA GLU A 137 -3.76 16.39 -25.62
C GLU A 137 -4.77 15.56 -24.83
N LYS A 138 -5.95 16.12 -24.54
CA LYS A 138 -6.96 15.56 -23.62
C LYS A 138 -8.19 15.01 -24.33
N VAL A 139 -8.49 15.48 -25.52
CA VAL A 139 -9.65 15.05 -26.31
C VAL A 139 -9.34 13.76 -27.04
N ARG A 140 -10.21 12.75 -26.92
CA ARG A 140 -10.09 11.50 -27.66
C ARG A 140 -11.12 11.44 -28.80
N ARG A 141 -10.64 11.12 -30.00
CA ARG A 141 -11.47 10.87 -31.19
C ARG A 141 -12.07 9.47 -31.13
N PHE A 142 -13.36 9.37 -31.45
CA PHE A 142 -14.05 8.10 -31.63
C PHE A 142 -14.85 8.10 -32.93
N GLU A 143 -14.89 6.95 -33.57
CA GLU A 143 -15.66 6.70 -34.79
C GLU A 143 -16.55 5.48 -34.56
N CYS A 144 -17.85 5.61 -34.82
CA CYS A 144 -18.80 4.53 -34.67
C CYS A 144 -19.68 4.36 -35.92
N GLN A 145 -20.10 3.11 -36.13
CA GLN A 145 -21.04 2.75 -37.19
C GLN A 145 -22.48 2.86 -36.71
N LYS A 146 -23.43 2.84 -37.65
CA LYS A 146 -24.86 2.87 -37.34
C LYS A 146 -25.25 1.74 -36.38
N GLY A 147 -26.00 2.08 -35.34
CA GLY A 147 -26.51 1.15 -34.33
C GLY A 147 -25.63 0.99 -33.10
N THR A 148 -24.43 1.57 -33.06
CA THR A 148 -23.57 1.54 -31.87
C THR A 148 -24.13 2.43 -30.76
N VAL A 149 -24.23 1.90 -29.54
CA VAL A 149 -24.59 2.66 -28.34
C VAL A 149 -23.35 3.42 -27.86
N VAL A 150 -23.46 4.74 -27.74
CA VAL A 150 -22.36 5.62 -27.29
C VAL A 150 -22.42 5.86 -25.78
N THR A 151 -23.63 6.05 -25.24
CA THR A 151 -23.89 6.16 -23.80
C THR A 151 -25.21 5.46 -23.45
N GLU A 152 -25.29 4.87 -22.27
CA GLU A 152 -26.49 4.18 -21.77
C GLU A 152 -27.15 4.97 -20.64
N GLU A 153 -28.49 4.91 -20.55
CA GLU A 153 -29.25 5.53 -19.47
C GLU A 153 -28.88 4.93 -18.10
N ASN A 154 -28.90 5.75 -17.04
CA ASN A 154 -28.54 5.42 -15.67
C ASN A 154 -27.08 4.97 -15.44
N THR A 155 -26.21 5.18 -16.43
CA THR A 155 -24.76 4.98 -16.26
C THR A 155 -24.11 6.24 -15.69
N PHE A 156 -23.09 6.04 -14.84
CA PHE A 156 -22.23 7.11 -14.31
C PHE A 156 -20.97 7.29 -15.16
N ASP A 157 -21.07 7.03 -16.47
CA ASP A 157 -19.97 7.31 -17.41
C ASP A 157 -20.07 8.79 -17.79
N ILE A 158 -19.49 9.65 -16.95
CA ILE A 158 -19.67 11.11 -16.95
C ILE A 158 -18.68 11.74 -17.94
N ASP A 159 -18.82 11.44 -19.23
CA ASP A 159 -17.93 11.95 -20.25
C ASP A 159 -18.67 12.92 -21.20
N MET A 160 -18.01 14.03 -21.54
CA MET A 160 -18.58 14.98 -22.50
C MET A 160 -18.44 14.41 -23.90
N VAL A 161 -19.55 14.31 -24.63
CA VAL A 161 -19.55 13.88 -26.02
C VAL A 161 -19.93 15.04 -26.93
N PHE A 162 -19.02 15.42 -27.81
CA PHE A 162 -19.22 16.42 -28.85
C PHE A 162 -19.29 15.73 -30.21
N VAL A 163 -20.43 15.83 -30.90
CA VAL A 163 -20.63 15.19 -32.20
C VAL A 163 -20.06 16.09 -33.29
N VAL A 164 -19.14 15.57 -34.10
CA VAL A 164 -18.45 16.37 -35.12
C VAL A 164 -18.92 16.04 -36.51
N PHE A 165 -19.24 14.77 -36.75
CA PHE A 165 -19.76 14.28 -38.02
C PHE A 165 -20.77 13.17 -37.75
N GLY A 166 -21.84 13.11 -38.54
CA GLY A 166 -22.95 12.17 -38.36
C GLY A 166 -23.99 12.65 -37.35
N GLY A 167 -24.67 11.69 -36.71
CA GLY A 167 -25.77 11.99 -35.79
C GLY A 167 -26.10 10.85 -34.84
N LEU A 168 -26.48 11.23 -33.62
CA LEU A 168 -26.90 10.35 -32.54
C LEU A 168 -28.39 10.51 -32.26
N GLN A 169 -29.07 9.42 -31.90
CA GLN A 169 -30.44 9.40 -31.42
C GLN A 169 -30.43 9.10 -29.92
N LEU A 170 -30.95 10.04 -29.13
CA LEU A 170 -31.17 9.89 -27.70
C LEU A 170 -32.56 9.29 -27.47
N LYS A 171 -32.63 8.21 -26.71
CA LYS A 171 -33.87 7.59 -26.23
C LYS A 171 -33.90 7.65 -24.71
N ARG A 172 -35.00 8.13 -24.14
CA ARG A 172 -35.28 8.08 -22.69
C ARG A 172 -36.55 7.26 -22.45
N GLU A 173 -36.48 6.31 -21.54
CA GLU A 173 -37.65 5.51 -21.15
C GLU A 173 -38.42 6.19 -20.01
N SER A 174 -39.76 6.18 -20.08
CA SER A 174 -40.60 6.77 -19.03
C SER A 174 -40.65 5.83 -17.80
N LEU A 175 -40.63 6.42 -16.60
CA LEU A 175 -40.67 5.72 -15.30
C LEU A 175 -42.07 5.21 -14.91
N ASP A 176 -43.10 5.45 -15.73
CA ASP A 176 -44.46 5.03 -15.39
C ASP A 176 -44.69 3.52 -15.60
N HIS A 177 -44.91 2.81 -14.50
CA HIS A 177 -45.44 1.43 -14.46
C HIS A 177 -46.95 1.35 -14.79
N GLY A 178 -47.41 2.14 -15.77
CA GLY A 178 -48.80 2.16 -16.25
C GLY A 178 -48.86 2.10 -17.78
N GLU A 179 -49.83 1.35 -18.31
CA GLU A 179 -49.92 0.93 -19.71
C GLU A 179 -49.67 2.05 -20.75
N LYS A 180 -48.74 1.76 -21.68
CA LYS A 180 -48.19 2.58 -22.77
C LYS A 180 -47.15 3.64 -22.35
N GLY A 181 -45.97 3.16 -21.94
CA GLY A 181 -44.77 3.99 -21.82
C GLY A 181 -44.44 4.72 -23.13
N THR A 182 -44.56 6.05 -23.12
CA THR A 182 -44.11 6.91 -24.20
C THR A 182 -42.60 7.11 -24.06
N SER A 183 -41.82 6.57 -24.99
CA SER A 183 -40.37 6.82 -25.05
C SER A 183 -40.10 8.16 -25.74
N LEU A 184 -39.43 9.08 -25.07
CA LEU A 184 -38.99 10.34 -25.67
C LEU A 184 -37.75 10.06 -26.52
N THR A 185 -37.79 10.49 -27.79
CA THR A 185 -36.64 10.36 -28.71
C THR A 185 -36.22 11.74 -29.23
N PHE A 186 -34.92 12.03 -29.17
CA PHE A 186 -34.33 13.27 -29.65
C PHE A 186 -33.16 12.95 -30.59
N ASN A 187 -32.96 13.73 -31.65
CA ASN A 187 -31.81 13.56 -32.53
C ASN A 187 -30.79 14.68 -32.26
N VAL A 188 -29.51 14.32 -32.22
CA VAL A 188 -28.35 15.16 -31.98
C VAL A 188 -27.48 15.11 -33.24
N GLY A 189 -27.15 16.27 -33.80
CA GLY A 189 -26.38 16.36 -35.05
C GLY A 189 -24.95 16.85 -34.83
N ALA A 190 -24.19 16.94 -35.93
CA ALA A 190 -22.87 17.57 -35.93
C ALA A 190 -22.92 19.01 -35.38
N GLY A 191 -22.03 19.31 -34.44
CA GLY A 191 -21.95 20.59 -33.72
C GLY A 191 -22.69 20.62 -32.38
N ASP A 192 -23.47 19.59 -32.05
CA ASP A 192 -24.16 19.49 -30.76
C ASP A 192 -23.29 18.77 -29.71
N ILE A 193 -23.39 19.25 -28.46
CA ILE A 193 -22.85 18.60 -27.27
C ILE A 193 -23.99 17.81 -26.61
N LEU A 194 -23.76 16.53 -26.29
CA LEU A 194 -24.74 15.77 -25.49
C LEU A 194 -24.93 16.46 -24.12
N PRO A 195 -26.14 16.49 -23.56
CA PRO A 195 -26.49 17.34 -22.42
C PRO A 195 -25.44 17.32 -21.30
N SER A 196 -24.74 18.45 -21.20
CA SER A 196 -23.51 18.69 -20.42
C SER A 196 -23.74 18.85 -18.93
N MET A 197 -25.00 18.93 -18.50
CA MET A 197 -25.35 19.13 -17.09
C MET A 197 -24.80 18.02 -16.21
N GLN A 198 -24.74 16.76 -16.65
CA GLN A 198 -24.28 15.63 -15.83
C GLN A 198 -22.81 15.75 -15.36
N ILE A 199 -21.96 16.45 -16.13
CA ILE A 199 -20.57 16.72 -15.75
C ILE A 199 -20.49 17.68 -14.57
N LEU A 200 -21.41 18.66 -14.55
CA LEU A 200 -21.55 19.69 -13.52
C LEU A 200 -22.36 19.18 -12.31
N THR A 201 -23.54 18.59 -12.54
CA THR A 201 -24.53 18.18 -11.54
C THR A 201 -24.27 16.81 -10.92
N ASN A 202 -23.36 16.00 -11.46
CA ASN A 202 -23.06 14.66 -10.98
C ASN A 202 -24.25 13.68 -11.04
N GLU A 203 -25.21 13.94 -11.92
CA GLU A 203 -26.34 13.06 -12.18
C GLU A 203 -25.97 11.96 -13.19
N PRO A 204 -26.61 10.78 -13.13
CA PRO A 204 -26.39 9.72 -14.11
C PRO A 204 -26.91 10.14 -15.50
N SER A 205 -26.45 9.43 -16.54
CA SER A 205 -26.94 9.66 -17.91
C SER A 205 -28.46 9.50 -17.99
N MET A 206 -29.16 10.55 -18.39
CA MET A 206 -30.62 10.57 -18.49
C MET A 206 -31.18 9.92 -19.76
N CYS A 207 -30.31 9.58 -20.73
CA CYS A 207 -30.71 9.07 -22.04
C CYS A 207 -29.73 8.01 -22.52
N THR A 208 -30.23 7.05 -23.30
CA THR A 208 -29.38 6.17 -24.11
C THR A 208 -29.13 6.81 -25.47
N ALA A 209 -27.86 6.99 -25.86
CA ALA A 209 -27.47 7.56 -27.14
C ALA A 209 -27.03 6.48 -28.14
N THR A 210 -27.65 6.41 -29.32
CA THR A 210 -27.33 5.43 -30.37
C THR A 210 -26.99 6.12 -31.68
N ALA A 211 -25.98 5.62 -32.39
CA ALA A 211 -25.59 6.18 -33.68
C ALA A 211 -26.61 5.87 -34.79
N VAL A 212 -27.14 6.90 -35.44
CA VAL A 212 -28.12 6.75 -36.55
C VAL A 212 -27.41 6.49 -37.87
N GLU A 213 -26.19 6.99 -38.00
CA GLU A 213 -25.32 6.87 -39.17
C GLU A 213 -23.86 6.81 -38.71
N LYS A 214 -22.91 6.74 -39.66
CA LYS A 214 -21.48 6.81 -39.35
C LYS A 214 -21.21 8.12 -38.62
N THR A 215 -20.80 8.04 -37.36
CA THR A 215 -20.66 9.19 -36.48
C THR A 215 -19.24 9.28 -35.95
N ILE A 216 -18.62 10.46 -36.09
CA ILE A 216 -17.34 10.81 -35.46
C ILE A 216 -17.66 11.80 -34.34
N TYR A 217 -17.22 11.45 -33.13
CA TYR A 217 -17.42 12.28 -31.96
C TYR A 217 -16.13 12.40 -31.16
N PHE A 218 -15.98 13.52 -30.47
CA PHE A 218 -14.92 13.73 -29.50
C PHE A 218 -15.46 13.50 -28.11
N LYS A 219 -14.65 12.82 -27.30
CA LYS A 219 -14.96 12.50 -25.92
C LYS A 219 -13.91 13.17 -25.03
N VAL A 220 -14.36 13.90 -24.02
CA VAL A 220 -13.49 14.47 -22.97
C VAL A 220 -13.91 13.87 -21.64
N CYS A 221 -12.96 13.25 -20.95
CA CYS A 221 -13.20 12.70 -19.63
C CYS A 221 -13.37 13.83 -18.61
N ARG A 222 -14.28 13.66 -17.64
CA ARG A 222 -14.48 14.64 -16.56
C ARG A 222 -13.20 14.95 -15.77
N GLU A 223 -12.34 13.95 -15.56
CA GLU A 223 -11.06 14.10 -14.86
C GLU A 223 -10.13 15.05 -15.65
N GLU A 224 -10.02 14.84 -16.97
CA GLU A 224 -9.23 15.66 -17.89
C GLU A 224 -9.79 17.11 -17.99
N TYR A 225 -11.12 17.27 -17.92
CA TYR A 225 -11.81 18.58 -17.84
C TYR A 225 -11.52 19.31 -16.52
N ARG A 226 -11.54 18.63 -15.37
CA ARG A 226 -11.22 19.24 -14.06
C ARG A 226 -9.73 19.59 -13.89
N GLU A 227 -8.85 18.91 -14.61
CA GLU A 227 -7.41 19.24 -14.64
C GLU A 227 -7.10 20.53 -15.42
N LEU A 228 -8.09 21.20 -16.02
CA LEU A 228 -7.93 22.55 -16.58
C LEU A 228 -7.87 23.59 -15.45
N GLY A 229 -6.74 23.63 -14.73
CA GLY A 229 -6.28 24.84 -14.04
C GLY A 229 -7.06 25.34 -12.82
N GLU A 230 -7.92 24.54 -12.18
CA GLU A 230 -8.64 25.03 -10.99
C GLU A 230 -7.69 25.34 -9.82
N VAL A 231 -7.76 26.60 -9.36
CA VAL A 231 -7.23 27.04 -8.08
C VAL A 231 -7.97 26.28 -6.97
N SER A 232 -7.27 25.83 -5.94
CA SER A 232 -7.90 25.08 -4.85
C SER A 232 -8.85 25.98 -4.04
N ASN A 233 -10.16 25.85 -4.28
CA ASN A 233 -11.19 26.67 -3.60
C ASN A 233 -11.90 25.93 -2.45
N CYS A 234 -11.48 24.70 -2.17
CA CYS A 234 -12.07 23.86 -1.14
C CYS A 234 -11.00 23.01 -0.44
N MET A 235 -11.25 22.75 0.84
CA MET A 235 -10.53 21.77 1.63
C MET A 235 -11.41 20.53 1.84
N PHE A 236 -10.79 19.36 1.94
CA PHE A 236 -11.51 18.11 2.23
C PHE A 236 -11.10 17.58 3.60
N VAL A 237 -12.08 17.06 4.34
CA VAL A 237 -11.87 16.31 5.58
C VAL A 237 -12.31 14.88 5.36
N VAL A 238 -11.42 13.93 5.66
CA VAL A 238 -11.71 12.50 5.53
C VAL A 238 -12.51 12.03 6.74
N MET A 239 -13.80 11.75 6.57
CA MET A 239 -14.66 11.27 7.67
C MET A 239 -14.49 9.77 7.92
N GLY A 240 -14.24 9.01 6.84
CA GLY A 240 -13.96 7.58 6.84
C GLY A 240 -13.38 7.16 5.50
N GLY A 241 -12.56 6.11 5.47
CA GLY A 241 -11.84 5.69 4.27
C GLY A 241 -10.34 5.98 4.29
N ARG A 242 -9.70 5.77 3.13
CA ARG A 242 -8.26 5.97 2.92
C ARG A 242 -8.01 6.52 1.52
N LEU A 243 -7.25 7.60 1.45
CA LEU A 243 -6.88 8.28 0.22
C LEU A 243 -5.36 8.31 0.07
N ARG A 244 -4.88 8.53 -1.15
CA ARG A 244 -3.46 8.56 -1.49
C ARG A 244 -3.17 9.68 -2.47
N SER A 245 -2.19 10.50 -2.17
CA SER A 245 -1.68 11.54 -3.06
C SER A 245 -0.64 10.97 -4.02
N VAL A 246 -0.81 11.23 -5.31
CA VAL A 246 0.04 10.73 -6.40
C VAL A 246 0.50 11.90 -7.28
N GLU A 247 1.80 11.94 -7.58
CA GLU A 247 2.43 12.87 -8.52
C GLU A 247 3.26 12.04 -9.51
N ALA A 248 3.00 12.18 -10.82
CA ALA A 248 3.73 11.45 -11.86
C ALA A 248 3.88 9.93 -11.57
N SER A 249 2.79 9.28 -11.16
CA SER A 249 2.72 7.85 -10.76
C SER A 249 3.46 7.47 -9.47
N LYS A 250 4.06 8.44 -8.76
CA LYS A 250 4.72 8.24 -7.48
C LYS A 250 3.79 8.59 -6.33
N ILE A 251 3.75 7.71 -5.32
CA ILE A 251 2.99 7.93 -4.09
C ILE A 251 3.77 8.90 -3.21
N ILE A 252 3.17 10.05 -2.88
CA ILE A 252 3.76 11.04 -1.97
C ILE A 252 3.32 10.78 -0.55
N GLU A 253 2.00 10.69 -0.36
CA GLU A 253 1.37 10.71 0.95
C GLU A 253 0.09 9.87 0.96
N GLU A 254 -0.29 9.37 2.14
CA GLU A 254 -1.58 8.72 2.37
C GLU A 254 -2.33 9.46 3.46
N TYR A 255 -3.64 9.66 3.22
CA TYR A 255 -4.54 10.31 4.15
C TYR A 255 -5.49 9.27 4.72
N GLY A 256 -5.51 9.20 6.04
CA GLY A 256 -6.46 8.42 6.82
C GLY A 256 -7.62 9.29 7.31
N ARG A 257 -8.32 8.76 8.30
CA ARG A 257 -9.48 9.41 8.92
C ARG A 257 -9.06 10.66 9.71
N LEU A 258 -9.89 11.71 9.61
CA LEU A 258 -9.70 13.05 10.18
C LEU A 258 -8.53 13.85 9.58
N ASP A 259 -7.84 13.30 8.59
CA ASP A 259 -6.83 14.04 7.86
C ASP A 259 -7.50 15.07 6.95
N ILE A 260 -6.78 16.17 6.75
CA ILE A 260 -7.22 17.33 6.00
C ILE A 260 -6.40 17.44 4.73
N ILE A 261 -7.07 17.64 3.60
CA ILE A 261 -6.46 17.68 2.27
C ILE A 261 -6.71 19.04 1.64
N GLY A 262 -5.67 19.60 1.03
CA GLY A 262 -5.75 20.84 0.26
C GLY A 262 -5.87 22.12 1.08
N ILE A 263 -5.64 22.07 2.41
CA ILE A 263 -5.69 23.25 3.27
C ILE A 263 -4.60 24.28 2.92
N THR A 264 -3.40 23.80 2.57
CA THR A 264 -2.28 24.63 2.12
C THR A 264 -2.58 25.26 0.78
N ASP A 265 -3.05 24.46 -0.17
CA ASP A 265 -3.34 24.89 -1.54
C ASP A 265 -4.46 25.93 -1.55
N MET A 266 -5.49 25.74 -0.69
CA MET A 266 -6.58 26.69 -0.49
C MET A 266 -6.12 27.98 0.21
N ALA A 267 -5.25 27.89 1.22
CA ALA A 267 -4.74 29.07 1.92
C ALA A 267 -3.82 29.92 1.03
N GLU A 268 -3.01 29.28 0.19
CA GLU A 268 -2.06 29.94 -0.72
C GLU A 268 -2.66 30.30 -2.09
N LYS A 269 -3.89 29.85 -2.38
CA LYS A 269 -4.54 29.97 -3.69
C LYS A 269 -3.66 29.47 -4.83
N ARG A 270 -3.05 28.31 -4.63
CA ARG A 270 -2.23 27.63 -5.65
C ARG A 270 -3.02 26.50 -6.31
N ALA A 271 -2.64 26.18 -7.55
CA ALA A 271 -3.09 24.95 -8.20
C ALA A 271 -2.60 23.73 -7.42
N ARG A 272 -3.43 22.68 -7.36
CA ARG A 272 -3.07 21.44 -6.67
C ARG A 272 -1.89 20.77 -7.36
N ARG A 273 -0.85 20.44 -6.59
CA ARG A 273 0.39 19.83 -7.12
C ARG A 273 0.26 18.33 -7.39
N SER A 274 -0.69 17.68 -6.73
CA SER A 274 -0.80 16.22 -6.70
C SER A 274 -2.24 15.76 -6.81
N THR A 275 -2.46 14.64 -7.50
CA THR A 275 -3.78 14.03 -7.67
C THR A 275 -4.06 13.11 -6.50
N VAL A 276 -5.18 13.34 -5.81
CA VAL A 276 -5.60 12.50 -4.68
C VAL A 276 -6.56 11.43 -5.15
N LEU A 277 -6.20 10.17 -4.91
CA LEU A 277 -6.93 8.99 -5.34
C LEU A 277 -7.46 8.23 -4.13
N ALA A 278 -8.71 7.79 -4.18
CA ALA A 278 -9.24 6.89 -3.17
C ALA A 278 -8.64 5.48 -3.30
N VAL A 279 -8.10 4.96 -2.19
CA VAL A 279 -7.57 3.59 -2.09
C VAL A 279 -8.71 2.61 -1.88
N ARG A 280 -9.68 3.01 -1.05
CA ARG A 280 -10.92 2.28 -0.77
C ARG A 280 -12.10 3.22 -0.76
N PHE A 281 -13.31 2.67 -0.60
CA PHE A 281 -14.50 3.50 -0.44
C PHE A 281 -14.30 4.49 0.71
N SER A 282 -14.46 5.78 0.42
CA SER A 282 -14.10 6.87 1.33
C SER A 282 -15.21 7.91 1.37
N HIS A 283 -15.51 8.40 2.57
CA HIS A 283 -16.45 9.46 2.85
C HIS A 283 -15.69 10.75 3.15
N LEU A 284 -15.97 11.79 2.37
CA LEU A 284 -15.31 13.09 2.45
C LEU A 284 -16.33 14.17 2.75
N VAL A 285 -15.95 15.12 3.61
CA VAL A 285 -16.66 16.38 3.77
C VAL A 285 -15.87 17.45 3.05
N CYS A 286 -16.52 18.10 2.08
CA CYS A 286 -15.97 19.24 1.37
C CYS A 286 -16.34 20.51 2.13
N ILE A 287 -15.35 21.34 2.46
CA ILE A 287 -15.55 22.66 3.05
C ILE A 287 -15.06 23.71 2.05
N PRO A 288 -15.97 24.44 1.39
CA PRO A 288 -15.61 25.54 0.49
C PRO A 288 -14.98 26.72 1.25
N GLU A 289 -14.10 27.48 0.58
CA GLU A 289 -13.46 28.68 1.15
C GLU A 289 -14.50 29.68 1.68
N ASN A 290 -15.61 29.87 0.95
CA ASN A 290 -16.69 30.79 1.32
C ASN A 290 -17.34 30.41 2.66
N LEU A 291 -17.64 29.11 2.85
CA LEU A 291 -18.21 28.61 4.09
C LEU A 291 -17.24 28.81 5.26
N LEU A 292 -15.95 28.52 5.02
CA LEU A 292 -14.91 28.73 6.02
C LEU A 292 -14.75 30.23 6.36
N GLY A 293 -14.88 31.12 5.38
CA GLY A 293 -14.88 32.58 5.57
C GLY A 293 -16.05 33.05 6.42
N TYR A 294 -17.25 32.53 6.15
CA TYR A 294 -18.44 32.82 6.96
C TYR A 294 -18.26 32.34 8.41
N VAL A 295 -17.79 31.11 8.62
CA VAL A 295 -17.53 30.54 9.95
C VAL A 295 -16.45 31.34 10.70
N LYS A 296 -15.38 31.77 10.03
CA LYS A 296 -14.33 32.62 10.63
C LYS A 296 -14.89 33.97 11.10
N THR A 297 -15.80 34.55 10.32
CA THR A 297 -16.44 35.84 10.65
C THR A 297 -17.36 35.69 11.86
N ARG A 298 -18.14 34.60 11.91
CA ARG A 298 -19.10 34.35 13.00
C ARG A 298 -18.45 33.79 14.28
N TYR A 299 -17.38 33.01 14.13
CA TYR A 299 -16.64 32.37 15.23
C TYR A 299 -15.13 32.56 15.04
N PRO A 300 -14.56 33.72 15.47
CA PRO A 300 -13.13 34.03 15.27
C PRO A 300 -12.18 33.01 15.90
N GLN A 301 -12.62 32.29 16.94
CA GLN A 301 -11.86 31.22 17.61
C GLN A 301 -11.53 30.03 16.68
N VAL A 302 -12.32 29.83 15.63
CA VAL A 302 -12.05 28.79 14.61
C VAL A 302 -10.80 29.16 13.80
N GLY A 303 -10.57 30.45 13.54
CA GLY A 303 -9.40 30.94 12.81
C GLY A 303 -8.09 30.58 13.50
N THR A 304 -8.00 30.76 14.82
CA THR A 304 -6.82 30.41 15.62
C THR A 304 -6.57 28.90 15.65
N LYS A 305 -7.62 28.08 15.78
CA LYS A 305 -7.47 26.61 15.69
C LYS A 305 -7.04 26.15 14.30
N LEU A 306 -7.53 26.78 13.24
CA LEU A 306 -7.14 26.46 11.87
C LEU A 306 -5.65 26.78 11.62
N LEU A 307 -5.16 27.91 12.14
CA LEU A 307 -3.74 28.28 12.11
C LEU A 307 -2.86 27.26 12.84
N GLN A 308 -3.30 26.76 14.00
CA GLN A 308 -2.60 25.69 14.72
C GLN A 308 -2.55 24.38 13.91
N LEU A 309 -3.62 24.04 13.17
CA LEU A 309 -3.64 22.87 12.29
C LEU A 309 -2.68 23.03 11.10
N ILE A 310 -2.71 24.19 10.42
CA ILE A 310 -1.80 24.49 9.30
C ILE A 310 -0.34 24.44 9.77
N SER A 311 -0.03 25.02 10.94
CA SER A 311 1.30 24.96 11.54
C SER A 311 1.77 23.53 11.84
N LYS A 312 0.87 22.63 12.25
CA LYS A 312 1.20 21.20 12.42
C LYS A 312 1.50 20.50 11.09
N CYS A 313 0.78 20.84 10.03
CA CYS A 313 1.00 20.32 8.68
C CYS A 313 2.29 20.85 8.04
N TRP A 314 2.78 22.03 8.46
CA TRP A 314 4.01 22.67 7.98
C TRP A 314 5.31 22.10 8.57
N LYS A 315 5.26 21.02 9.36
CA LYS A 315 6.50 20.31 9.72
C LYS A 315 7.15 19.83 8.43
N SER A 316 8.28 20.46 8.09
CA SER A 316 9.15 20.13 6.96
C SER A 316 9.28 18.61 6.82
N PRO A 317 9.32 18.06 5.60
CA PRO A 317 9.65 16.66 5.40
C PRO A 317 10.90 16.34 6.22
N SER A 318 10.80 15.33 7.08
CA SER A 318 11.92 14.92 7.93
C SER A 318 13.11 14.54 7.05
N PRO A 319 14.36 14.65 7.55
CA PRO A 319 15.55 14.18 6.83
C PRO A 319 15.45 12.72 6.35
N GLU A 320 14.53 11.93 6.92
CA GLU A 320 14.17 10.59 6.48
C GLU A 320 13.64 10.54 5.02
N SER A 321 13.08 11.62 4.48
CA SER A 321 12.61 11.66 3.08
C SER A 321 13.72 11.93 2.06
N MET A 322 14.92 12.31 2.52
CA MET A 322 16.09 12.62 1.68
C MET A 322 16.96 11.39 1.41
N LEU A 323 16.87 10.36 2.26
CA LEU A 323 17.47 9.05 2.01
C LEU A 323 16.56 8.30 1.04
N GLY A 324 17.05 7.98 -0.16
CA GLY A 324 16.31 7.43 -1.30
C GLY A 324 15.61 6.08 -1.12
N HIS A 325 15.25 5.67 0.09
CA HIS A 325 14.45 4.48 0.37
C HIS A 325 12.97 4.78 0.14
N ARG A 326 12.63 4.80 -1.15
CA ARG A 326 11.28 4.83 -1.67
C ARG A 326 10.72 3.41 -1.68
N ASP A 327 9.42 3.33 -1.39
CA ASP A 327 8.56 2.14 -1.33
C ASP A 327 8.71 1.27 -0.08
N LEU A 328 7.57 0.98 0.57
CA LEU A 328 7.29 -0.03 1.62
C LEU A 328 6.68 0.50 2.95
N LYS A 329 6.25 1.77 3.05
CA LYS A 329 5.27 2.21 4.09
C LYS A 329 3.85 1.61 3.92
N LYS A 330 3.70 0.39 3.37
CA LYS A 330 2.40 -0.17 2.96
C LYS A 330 1.49 -0.62 4.11
N ILE A 331 2.05 -0.96 5.28
CA ILE A 331 1.30 -1.66 6.36
C ILE A 331 1.14 -0.80 7.63
N GLN A 332 1.59 0.46 7.63
CA GLN A 332 1.37 1.31 8.80
C GLN A 332 -0.10 1.81 8.81
N ASN A 333 -0.78 1.62 9.95
CA ASN A 333 -2.16 2.01 10.21
C ASN A 333 -3.25 1.31 9.37
N LEU A 334 -3.22 -0.02 9.28
CA LEU A 334 -4.39 -0.77 8.80
C LEU A 334 -5.54 -0.65 9.83
N ARG A 335 -6.73 -0.27 9.38
CA ARG A 335 -7.96 -0.30 10.19
C ARG A 335 -8.93 -1.37 9.76
N THR A 336 -9.01 -1.65 8.47
CA THR A 336 -9.94 -2.65 7.93
C THR A 336 -9.21 -3.66 7.07
N ILE A 337 -9.46 -4.95 7.33
CA ILE A 337 -8.86 -6.06 6.60
C ILE A 337 -9.96 -6.97 6.08
N ALA A 338 -9.99 -7.23 4.78
CA ALA A 338 -10.87 -8.24 4.19
C ALA A 338 -10.12 -9.56 4.05
N ILE A 339 -10.77 -10.66 4.44
CA ILE A 339 -10.23 -12.02 4.34
C ILE A 339 -11.02 -12.76 3.27
N VAL A 340 -10.30 -13.19 2.22
CA VAL A 340 -10.87 -13.77 1.02
C VAL A 340 -10.33 -15.20 0.83
N PRO A 341 -11.20 -16.20 0.65
CA PRO A 341 -10.75 -17.56 0.36
C PRO A 341 -10.31 -17.69 -1.10
N ALA A 342 -9.23 -18.42 -1.33
CA ALA A 342 -8.76 -18.72 -2.68
C ALA A 342 -9.38 -19.99 -3.28
N SER A 343 -9.82 -20.93 -2.45
CA SER A 343 -10.62 -22.11 -2.84
C SER A 343 -11.69 -22.42 -1.79
N ALA A 344 -12.66 -23.26 -2.17
CA ALA A 344 -13.72 -23.73 -1.27
C ALA A 344 -13.20 -24.59 -0.10
N ASN A 345 -12.01 -25.17 -0.24
CA ASN A 345 -11.39 -26.05 0.76
C ASN A 345 -10.71 -25.27 1.90
N VAL A 346 -10.55 -23.94 1.74
CA VAL A 346 -9.85 -23.12 2.71
C VAL A 346 -10.71 -22.97 3.99
N PRO A 347 -10.17 -23.30 5.18
CA PRO A 347 -10.87 -23.13 6.45
C PRO A 347 -10.89 -21.65 6.87
N LEU A 348 -11.77 -20.88 6.23
CA LEU A 348 -11.81 -19.42 6.33
C LEU A 348 -12.22 -18.93 7.72
N THR A 349 -13.22 -19.58 8.33
CA THR A 349 -13.75 -19.18 9.65
C THR A 349 -12.73 -19.46 10.74
N GLU A 350 -12.13 -20.65 10.72
CA GLU A 350 -11.11 -21.11 11.65
C GLU A 350 -9.87 -20.21 11.58
N PHE A 351 -9.40 -19.93 10.35
CA PHE A 351 -8.30 -18.99 10.13
C PHE A 351 -8.62 -17.61 10.73
N THR A 352 -9.84 -17.10 10.48
CA THR A 352 -10.24 -15.78 10.98
C THR A 352 -10.32 -15.76 12.52
N CYS A 353 -10.78 -16.84 13.16
CA CYS A 353 -10.81 -16.97 14.62
C CYS A 353 -9.41 -17.01 15.23
N GLU A 354 -8.48 -17.78 14.64
CA GLU A 354 -7.07 -17.81 15.10
C GLU A 354 -6.41 -16.43 14.96
N LEU A 355 -6.59 -15.77 13.81
CA LEU A 355 -6.06 -14.44 13.56
C LEU A 355 -6.69 -13.40 14.51
N TYR A 356 -8.01 -13.46 14.75
CA TYR A 356 -8.71 -12.60 15.70
C TYR A 356 -8.18 -12.78 17.12
N ASN A 357 -7.96 -14.03 17.56
CA ASN A 357 -7.39 -14.32 18.87
C ASN A 357 -6.03 -13.61 19.05
N GLN A 358 -5.12 -13.75 18.07
CA GLN A 358 -3.81 -13.11 18.17
C GLN A 358 -3.89 -11.58 18.06
N LEU A 359 -4.70 -11.03 17.15
CA LEU A 359 -4.87 -9.57 17.01
C LEU A 359 -5.46 -8.93 18.26
N SER A 360 -6.42 -9.60 18.92
CA SER A 360 -7.06 -9.11 20.15
C SER A 360 -6.07 -8.92 21.32
N LYS A 361 -4.93 -9.63 21.30
CA LYS A 361 -3.85 -9.47 22.29
C LYS A 361 -3.09 -8.16 22.11
N HIS A 362 -3.02 -7.64 20.88
CA HIS A 362 -2.31 -6.40 20.56
C HIS A 362 -3.25 -5.19 20.56
N VAL A 363 -4.42 -5.30 19.94
CA VAL A 363 -5.33 -4.17 19.69
C VAL A 363 -6.79 -4.57 19.88
N LYS A 364 -7.66 -3.60 20.15
CA LYS A 364 -9.11 -3.83 20.20
C LYS A 364 -9.63 -4.14 18.79
N SER A 365 -9.89 -5.41 18.53
CA SER A 365 -10.31 -5.94 17.23
C SER A 365 -11.79 -6.35 17.20
N LEU A 366 -12.40 -6.30 16.02
CA LEU A 366 -13.76 -6.82 15.76
C LEU A 366 -13.75 -7.76 14.55
N ARG A 367 -14.46 -8.88 14.61
CA ARG A 367 -14.70 -9.77 13.46
C ARG A 367 -16.15 -9.63 12.99
N LEU A 368 -16.34 -9.37 11.69
CA LEU A 368 -17.65 -9.25 11.06
C LEU A 368 -17.79 -10.24 9.91
N SER A 369 -18.80 -11.11 9.97
CA SER A 369 -19.21 -12.02 8.91
C SER A 369 -20.64 -11.71 8.46
N SER A 370 -21.05 -12.25 7.31
CA SER A 370 -22.44 -12.12 6.86
C SER A 370 -23.43 -12.70 7.88
N ALA A 371 -23.07 -13.77 8.59
CA ALA A 371 -23.89 -14.36 9.65
C ALA A 371 -24.05 -13.44 10.86
N VAL A 372 -23.00 -12.72 11.26
CA VAL A 372 -23.07 -11.74 12.35
C VAL A 372 -23.99 -10.59 11.97
N VAL A 373 -23.85 -10.03 10.76
CA VAL A 373 -24.68 -8.90 10.31
C VAL A 373 -26.15 -9.28 10.20
N ARG A 374 -26.48 -10.50 9.77
CA ARG A 374 -27.86 -11.02 9.73
C ARG A 374 -28.57 -11.07 11.09
N LYS A 375 -27.83 -11.07 12.21
CA LYS A 375 -28.43 -11.02 13.55
C LYS A 375 -28.93 -9.61 13.92
N TYR A 376 -28.31 -8.58 13.36
CA TYR A 376 -28.57 -7.17 13.70
C TYR A 376 -29.46 -6.45 12.68
N PHE A 377 -29.53 -6.94 11.44
CA PHE A 377 -30.27 -6.32 10.34
C PHE A 377 -31.17 -7.33 9.63
N GLU A 378 -32.23 -6.84 8.99
CA GLU A 378 -33.12 -7.67 8.17
C GLU A 378 -32.37 -8.29 6.96
N PRO A 379 -32.76 -9.49 6.50
CA PRO A 379 -32.05 -10.22 5.45
C PRO A 379 -31.90 -9.46 4.13
N ASP A 380 -32.83 -8.56 3.81
CA ASP A 380 -32.84 -7.82 2.55
C ASP A 380 -31.77 -6.71 2.49
N VAL A 381 -31.29 -6.23 3.64
CA VAL A 381 -30.20 -5.24 3.74
C VAL A 381 -28.91 -5.77 3.11
N LEU A 382 -28.66 -7.08 3.22
CA LEU A 382 -27.49 -7.73 2.62
C LEU A 382 -27.65 -8.00 1.12
N LYS A 383 -28.87 -7.97 0.57
CA LYS A 383 -29.09 -8.13 -0.88
C LYS A 383 -28.87 -6.82 -1.63
N LYS A 384 -29.24 -5.69 -1.01
CA LYS A 384 -29.08 -4.34 -1.60
C LYS A 384 -27.62 -4.02 -1.90
N LYS A 385 -27.36 -3.50 -3.11
CA LYS A 385 -26.01 -3.06 -3.54
C LYS A 385 -25.49 -1.89 -2.68
N ALA A 386 -26.37 -0.95 -2.34
CA ALA A 386 -26.08 0.17 -1.45
C ALA A 386 -27.19 0.28 -0.40
N ASP A 387 -26.80 0.35 0.87
CA ASP A 387 -27.72 0.57 2.00
C ASP A 387 -27.02 1.51 2.98
N TYR A 388 -27.61 2.68 3.21
CA TYR A 388 -27.02 3.75 4.01
C TYR A 388 -26.93 3.39 5.49
N SER A 389 -27.94 2.71 6.04
CA SER A 389 -28.00 2.34 7.45
C SER A 389 -26.90 1.36 7.82
N LEU A 390 -26.69 0.34 6.99
CA LEU A 390 -25.59 -0.60 7.20
C LEU A 390 -24.22 0.05 7.01
N MET A 391 -24.06 0.95 6.03
CA MET A 391 -22.81 1.70 5.85
C MET A 391 -22.50 2.60 7.05
N HIS A 392 -23.49 3.32 7.56
CA HIS A 392 -23.32 4.14 8.75
C HIS A 392 -22.90 3.30 9.96
N TRP A 393 -23.58 2.17 10.19
CA TRP A 393 -23.22 1.25 11.27
C TRP A 393 -21.79 0.70 11.13
N LEU A 394 -21.39 0.27 9.94
CA LEU A 394 -20.01 -0.20 9.68
C LEU A 394 -18.98 0.89 9.95
N ASN A 395 -19.27 2.13 9.54
CA ASN A 395 -18.41 3.27 9.84
C ASN A 395 -18.28 3.44 11.37
N VAL A 396 -19.38 3.38 12.12
CA VAL A 396 -19.38 3.45 13.60
C VAL A 396 -18.51 2.33 14.22
N GLN A 397 -18.52 1.13 13.64
CA GLN A 397 -17.61 0.06 14.08
C GLN A 397 -16.13 0.41 13.78
N GLU A 398 -15.82 0.95 12.60
CA GLU A 398 -14.46 1.46 12.30
C GLU A 398 -14.00 2.62 13.23
N ILE A 399 -14.95 3.33 13.87
CA ILE A 399 -14.64 4.33 14.92
C ILE A 399 -14.30 3.64 16.23
N SER A 400 -15.13 2.68 16.63
CA SER A 400 -15.13 2.09 17.96
C SER A 400 -14.01 1.08 18.18
N TYR A 401 -13.51 0.51 17.08
CA TYR A 401 -12.48 -0.51 17.04
C TYR A 401 -11.24 -0.01 16.30
N SER A 402 -10.07 -0.41 16.78
CA SER A 402 -8.81 -0.05 16.12
C SER A 402 -8.59 -0.87 14.85
N LEU A 403 -9.09 -2.10 14.82
CA LEU A 403 -8.99 -3.01 13.68
C LEU A 403 -10.28 -3.81 13.49
N VAL A 404 -10.80 -3.84 12.26
CA VAL A 404 -12.01 -4.59 11.89
C VAL A 404 -11.65 -5.61 10.81
N LEU A 405 -11.96 -6.88 11.09
CA LEU A 405 -11.80 -8.01 10.17
C LEU A 405 -13.12 -8.30 9.47
N TYR A 406 -13.14 -8.14 8.16
CA TYR A 406 -14.26 -8.50 7.30
C TYR A 406 -14.05 -9.89 6.72
N GLN A 407 -14.85 -10.86 7.17
CA GLN A 407 -14.87 -12.20 6.60
C GLN A 407 -15.78 -12.21 5.36
N CYS A 408 -15.22 -12.51 4.20
CA CYS A 408 -15.97 -12.65 2.96
C CYS A 408 -16.74 -13.98 2.89
N ASP A 409 -17.78 -14.03 2.07
CA ASP A 409 -18.46 -15.29 1.73
C ASP A 409 -17.70 -16.01 0.59
N PHE A 410 -17.90 -17.31 0.46
CA PHE A 410 -17.37 -18.11 -0.67
C PHE A 410 -18.03 -17.77 -2.02
N GLU A 411 -19.18 -17.07 -1.98
CA GLU A 411 -19.93 -16.64 -3.16
C GLU A 411 -19.76 -15.14 -3.44
N LYS A 412 -20.12 -14.74 -4.67
CA LYS A 412 -20.16 -13.33 -5.11
C LYS A 412 -21.37 -12.60 -4.51
N SER A 413 -21.40 -12.46 -3.18
CA SER A 413 -22.46 -11.76 -2.47
C SER A 413 -22.23 -10.24 -2.46
N SER A 414 -23.30 -9.46 -2.26
CA SER A 414 -23.18 -8.01 -2.02
C SER A 414 -22.36 -7.71 -0.75
N TRP A 415 -22.34 -8.64 0.22
CA TRP A 415 -21.46 -8.56 1.39
C TRP A 415 -19.98 -8.68 0.99
N THR A 416 -19.60 -9.71 0.22
CA THR A 416 -18.22 -9.85 -0.28
C THR A 416 -17.78 -8.61 -1.07
N ARG A 417 -18.63 -8.08 -1.96
CA ARG A 417 -18.36 -6.83 -2.69
C ARG A 417 -18.12 -5.66 -1.73
N ARG A 418 -18.87 -5.56 -0.63
CA ARG A 418 -18.74 -4.50 0.38
C ARG A 418 -17.44 -4.64 1.18
N CYS A 419 -17.12 -5.84 1.66
CA CYS A 419 -15.87 -6.14 2.37
C CYS A 419 -14.65 -5.70 1.55
N LEU A 420 -14.60 -6.10 0.27
CA LEU A 420 -13.49 -5.75 -0.63
C LEU A 420 -13.36 -4.24 -0.88
N ARG A 421 -14.48 -3.51 -0.91
CA ARG A 421 -14.50 -2.06 -1.11
C ARG A 421 -14.15 -1.27 0.14
N MET A 422 -14.40 -1.82 1.33
CA MET A 422 -14.18 -1.17 2.62
C MET A 422 -12.83 -1.50 3.25
N ALA A 423 -12.14 -2.53 2.77
CA ALA A 423 -10.85 -2.94 3.31
C ALA A 423 -9.68 -2.04 2.87
N ASP A 424 -8.78 -1.73 3.79
CA ASP A 424 -7.48 -1.12 3.51
C ASP A 424 -6.52 -2.14 2.88
N SER A 425 -6.55 -3.37 3.39
CA SER A 425 -5.76 -4.50 2.90
C SER A 425 -6.63 -5.74 2.72
N ILE A 426 -6.34 -6.52 1.68
CA ILE A 426 -7.05 -7.75 1.35
C ILE A 426 -6.10 -8.92 1.54
N LEU A 427 -6.43 -9.81 2.47
CA LEU A 427 -5.72 -11.07 2.69
C LEU A 427 -6.39 -12.16 1.88
N VAL A 428 -5.63 -12.75 0.95
CA VAL A 428 -6.08 -13.92 0.18
C VAL A 428 -5.51 -15.17 0.81
N ILE A 429 -6.38 -16.02 1.33
CA ILE A 429 -6.01 -17.23 2.05
C ILE A 429 -6.02 -18.42 1.10
N ALA A 430 -4.88 -19.10 0.99
CA ALA A 430 -4.68 -20.23 0.10
C ALA A 430 -4.02 -21.39 0.85
N LEU A 431 -4.33 -22.63 0.45
CA LEU A 431 -3.61 -23.81 0.92
C LEU A 431 -2.31 -23.96 0.13
N GLY A 432 -1.16 -24.02 0.83
CA GLY A 432 0.16 -24.12 0.21
C GLY A 432 0.41 -25.42 -0.54
N ASN A 433 -0.26 -26.50 -0.13
CA ASN A 433 -0.19 -27.82 -0.78
C ASN A 433 -0.95 -27.87 -2.11
N GLU A 434 -1.86 -26.93 -2.38
CA GLU A 434 -2.63 -26.86 -3.62
C GLU A 434 -1.92 -25.96 -4.64
N LYS A 435 -1.97 -26.32 -5.93
CA LYS A 435 -1.45 -25.47 -7.01
C LYS A 435 -2.39 -24.29 -7.28
N LYS A 436 -1.80 -23.15 -7.67
CA LYS A 436 -2.49 -21.90 -8.06
C LYS A 436 -3.65 -22.09 -9.05
N GLN A 437 -3.51 -23.01 -10.01
CA GLN A 437 -4.50 -23.24 -11.07
C GLN A 437 -5.88 -23.67 -10.52
N TRP A 438 -5.92 -24.29 -9.34
CA TRP A 438 -7.18 -24.74 -8.73
C TRP A 438 -7.89 -23.66 -7.92
N GLN A 439 -7.34 -22.45 -7.84
CA GLN A 439 -7.82 -21.37 -6.97
C GLN A 439 -8.39 -20.19 -7.77
N THR A 440 -9.25 -20.51 -8.75
CA THR A 440 -9.97 -19.53 -9.60
C THR A 440 -10.99 -18.69 -8.81
N MET A 441 -11.38 -19.14 -7.62
CA MET A 441 -12.37 -18.48 -6.77
C MET A 441 -11.91 -17.09 -6.34
N ALA A 442 -10.67 -16.94 -5.83
CA ALA A 442 -10.14 -15.63 -5.47
C ALA A 442 -10.23 -14.64 -6.63
N ASN A 443 -9.78 -15.02 -7.83
CA ASN A 443 -9.85 -14.16 -9.01
C ASN A 443 -11.30 -13.79 -9.34
N SER A 444 -12.23 -14.75 -9.23
CA SER A 444 -13.64 -14.52 -9.49
C SER A 444 -14.28 -13.55 -8.48
N LEU A 445 -13.88 -13.62 -7.20
CA LEU A 445 -14.36 -12.74 -6.12
C LEU A 445 -13.73 -11.34 -6.25
N MET A 446 -12.45 -11.25 -6.66
CA MET A 446 -11.79 -9.97 -6.91
C MET A 446 -12.43 -9.19 -8.06
N LEU A 447 -13.00 -9.86 -9.07
CA LEU A 447 -13.77 -9.20 -10.14
C LEU A 447 -15.00 -8.43 -9.61
N CYS A 448 -15.53 -8.75 -8.43
CA CYS A 448 -16.59 -7.94 -7.81
C CYS A 448 -16.13 -6.50 -7.49
N ASN A 449 -14.82 -6.27 -7.47
CA ASN A 449 -14.21 -4.98 -7.23
C ASN A 449 -13.74 -4.35 -8.56
N GLU A 450 -14.68 -3.98 -9.43
CA GLU A 450 -14.46 -3.38 -10.76
C GLU A 450 -13.51 -2.16 -10.79
N LYS A 451 -13.35 -1.44 -9.65
CA LYS A 451 -12.43 -0.29 -9.47
C LYS A 451 -11.29 -0.57 -8.46
N GLY A 452 -11.16 -1.81 -7.99
CA GLY A 452 -10.37 -2.27 -6.84
C GLY A 452 -8.89 -2.55 -7.03
N VAL A 453 -8.28 -1.95 -8.05
CA VAL A 453 -6.87 -2.23 -8.38
C VAL A 453 -5.94 -1.67 -7.28
N ARG A 454 -6.40 -0.72 -6.48
CA ARG A 454 -5.56 0.14 -5.63
C ARG A 454 -5.31 -0.37 -4.20
N GLN A 455 -6.15 -1.26 -3.65
CA GLN A 455 -5.92 -1.86 -2.33
C GLN A 455 -4.68 -2.77 -2.32
N SER A 456 -3.95 -2.79 -1.19
CA SER A 456 -2.89 -3.78 -0.96
C SER A 456 -3.50 -5.17 -0.87
N LYS A 457 -2.86 -6.14 -1.53
CA LYS A 457 -3.31 -7.53 -1.58
C LYS A 457 -2.17 -8.40 -1.08
N GLU A 458 -2.36 -9.12 0.00
CA GLU A 458 -1.35 -10.01 0.57
C GLU A 458 -1.82 -11.46 0.49
N LEU A 459 -0.92 -12.33 0.07
CA LEU A 459 -1.18 -13.76 0.00
C LEU A 459 -0.80 -14.43 1.31
N VAL A 460 -1.67 -15.26 1.86
CA VAL A 460 -1.38 -16.06 3.05
C VAL A 460 -1.47 -17.53 2.67
N LEU A 461 -0.34 -18.23 2.75
CA LEU A 461 -0.24 -19.65 2.44
C LEU A 461 -0.26 -20.47 3.73
N LEU A 462 -1.29 -21.30 3.85
CA LEU A 462 -1.50 -22.20 4.97
C LEU A 462 -0.80 -23.54 4.72
N TRP A 463 0.00 -23.98 5.68
CA TRP A 463 0.74 -25.23 5.64
C TRP A 463 0.42 -26.09 6.86
N PRO A 464 0.28 -27.41 6.71
CA PRO A 464 0.23 -28.32 7.85
C PRO A 464 1.48 -28.20 8.73
N GLU A 465 1.34 -28.44 10.03
CA GLU A 465 2.40 -28.32 11.03
C GLU A 465 3.64 -29.19 10.72
N ASP A 466 3.42 -30.35 10.09
CA ASP A 466 4.48 -31.31 9.73
C ASP A 466 5.32 -30.91 8.51
N THR A 467 4.97 -29.81 7.83
CA THR A 467 5.66 -29.38 6.62
C THR A 467 7.08 -28.89 6.96
N PRO A 468 8.15 -29.45 6.36
CA PRO A 468 9.52 -29.02 6.69
C PRO A 468 9.84 -27.65 6.11
N THR A 469 9.55 -27.43 4.83
CA THR A 469 9.80 -26.18 4.11
C THR A 469 8.66 -25.92 3.12
N PRO A 470 8.18 -24.67 3.00
CA PRO A 470 7.28 -24.27 1.93
C PRO A 470 7.89 -24.54 0.55
N HIS A 471 7.06 -24.65 -0.47
CA HIS A 471 7.52 -24.82 -1.85
C HIS A 471 6.51 -24.28 -2.87
N GLY A 472 7.03 -23.81 -4.01
CA GLY A 472 6.19 -23.42 -5.16
C GLY A 472 5.55 -22.04 -5.05
N THR A 473 6.00 -21.22 -4.09
CA THR A 473 5.50 -19.86 -3.83
C THR A 473 5.77 -18.92 -4.99
N ALA A 474 6.88 -19.12 -5.71
CA ALA A 474 7.22 -18.36 -6.92
C ALA A 474 6.08 -18.34 -7.96
N SER A 475 5.39 -19.47 -8.16
CA SER A 475 4.25 -19.56 -9.10
C SER A 475 3.07 -18.67 -8.71
N TRP A 476 2.89 -18.42 -7.40
CA TRP A 476 1.85 -17.54 -6.87
C TRP A 476 2.16 -16.08 -7.15
N ILE A 477 3.42 -15.70 -7.03
CA ILE A 477 3.88 -14.30 -7.08
C ILE A 477 4.12 -13.85 -8.52
N HIS A 478 4.81 -14.66 -9.33
CA HIS A 478 5.03 -14.34 -10.74
C HIS A 478 3.68 -14.17 -11.45
N GLU A 479 3.49 -13.02 -12.10
CA GLU A 479 2.27 -12.62 -12.83
C GLU A 479 1.00 -12.42 -11.97
N SER A 480 1.16 -12.02 -10.71
CA SER A 480 0.03 -11.78 -9.80
C SER A 480 -0.11 -10.32 -9.37
N TYR A 481 -1.29 -9.99 -8.83
CA TYR A 481 -1.60 -8.70 -8.23
C TYR A 481 -1.21 -8.60 -6.74
N TYR A 482 -0.48 -9.57 -6.20
CA TYR A 482 -0.11 -9.59 -4.79
C TYR A 482 1.07 -8.65 -4.51
N SER A 483 0.94 -7.84 -3.47
CA SER A 483 1.99 -6.94 -2.97
C SER A 483 2.98 -7.63 -2.03
N GLY A 484 2.62 -8.78 -1.47
CA GLY A 484 3.43 -9.53 -0.52
C GLY A 484 2.80 -10.89 -0.20
N TYR A 485 3.53 -11.72 0.54
CA TYR A 485 3.10 -13.07 0.90
C TYR A 485 3.57 -13.45 2.31
N HIS A 486 2.85 -14.35 2.97
CA HIS A 486 3.15 -14.88 4.30
C HIS A 486 2.91 -16.39 4.36
N HIS A 487 3.85 -17.13 4.93
CA HIS A 487 3.68 -18.54 5.25
C HIS A 487 3.19 -18.69 6.68
N ILE A 488 2.23 -19.58 6.90
CA ILE A 488 1.72 -19.89 8.23
C ILE A 488 1.64 -21.40 8.42
N ARG A 489 2.32 -21.90 9.45
CA ARG A 489 2.11 -23.24 10.00
C ARG A 489 0.84 -23.27 10.79
N VAL A 490 -0.05 -24.18 10.40
CA VAL A 490 -1.40 -24.27 10.92
C VAL A 490 -1.49 -25.50 11.81
N ALA A 491 -1.96 -25.30 13.04
CA ALA A 491 -2.24 -26.40 13.96
C ALA A 491 -3.38 -27.28 13.42
N ASN A 492 -3.29 -28.59 13.65
CA ASN A 492 -4.26 -29.57 13.14
C ASN A 492 -5.72 -29.23 13.45
N ARG A 493 -5.98 -28.52 14.57
CA ARG A 493 -7.33 -28.06 14.97
C ARG A 493 -8.07 -27.23 13.90
N VAL A 494 -7.35 -26.50 13.06
CA VAL A 494 -7.94 -25.64 12.01
C VAL A 494 -8.55 -26.47 10.89
N PHE A 495 -8.06 -27.70 10.69
CA PHE A 495 -8.56 -28.63 9.67
C PHE A 495 -9.56 -29.65 10.22
N ASN A 496 -9.85 -29.63 11.53
CA ASN A 496 -10.71 -30.62 12.17
C ASN A 496 -12.21 -30.43 11.86
N PHE A 497 -12.61 -29.24 11.42
CA PHE A 497 -14.00 -28.92 11.12
C PHE A 497 -14.34 -29.27 9.67
N GLY A 498 -15.39 -30.05 9.47
CA GLY A 498 -15.89 -30.38 8.14
C GLY A 498 -16.69 -29.22 7.51
N PRO A 499 -16.90 -29.23 6.18
CA PRO A 499 -17.57 -28.15 5.45
C PRO A 499 -19.06 -27.96 5.81
N LYS A 500 -19.65 -28.86 6.59
CA LYS A 500 -21.07 -28.83 6.99
C LYS A 500 -21.31 -28.20 8.37
N VAL A 501 -20.25 -27.84 9.09
CA VAL A 501 -20.37 -27.26 10.44
C VAL A 501 -20.80 -25.80 10.34
N LYS A 502 -21.72 -25.35 11.20
CA LYS A 502 -22.17 -23.95 11.21
C LYS A 502 -21.08 -23.06 11.82
N GLU A 503 -20.99 -21.83 11.31
CA GLU A 503 -20.06 -20.81 11.83
C GLU A 503 -20.20 -20.60 13.34
N SER A 504 -21.43 -20.64 13.88
CA SER A 504 -21.69 -20.49 15.31
C SER A 504 -20.96 -21.50 16.18
N ASP A 505 -20.90 -22.75 15.71
CA ASP A 505 -20.41 -23.88 16.51
C ASP A 505 -18.88 -23.86 16.52
N ILE A 506 -18.27 -23.50 15.39
CA ILE A 506 -16.83 -23.24 15.28
C ILE A 506 -16.45 -22.11 16.24
N VAL A 507 -17.16 -20.97 16.18
CA VAL A 507 -16.87 -19.81 17.03
C VAL A 507 -16.99 -20.17 18.52
N ALA A 508 -18.05 -20.88 18.93
CA ALA A 508 -18.23 -21.32 20.31
C ALA A 508 -17.10 -22.23 20.80
N PHE A 509 -16.58 -23.11 19.92
CA PHE A 509 -15.40 -23.92 20.21
C PHE A 509 -14.16 -23.05 20.48
N TYR A 510 -13.89 -22.05 19.65
CA TYR A 510 -12.74 -21.15 19.83
C TYR A 510 -12.87 -20.29 21.09
N GLU A 511 -14.07 -19.79 21.39
CA GLU A 511 -14.36 -19.03 22.61
C GLU A 511 -14.10 -19.84 23.89
N THR A 512 -14.43 -21.13 23.87
CA THR A 512 -14.30 -22.01 25.03
C THR A 512 -12.88 -22.56 25.19
N ASN A 513 -12.25 -22.97 24.08
CA ASN A 513 -11.03 -23.79 24.12
C ASN A 513 -9.74 -23.05 23.72
N VAL A 514 -9.83 -21.91 23.02
CA VAL A 514 -8.64 -21.25 22.42
C VAL A 514 -8.44 -19.84 22.94
N TYR A 515 -9.51 -19.05 23.05
CA TYR A 515 -9.43 -17.66 23.52
C TYR A 515 -8.96 -17.48 24.97
N PRO A 516 -9.23 -18.42 25.90
CA PRO A 516 -8.68 -18.34 27.26
C PRO A 516 -7.15 -18.55 27.32
N ASP A 517 -6.55 -19.13 26.27
CA ASP A 517 -5.11 -19.42 26.23
C ASP A 517 -4.29 -18.19 25.79
N VAL A 518 -3.61 -17.59 26.78
CA VAL A 518 -2.76 -16.41 26.60
C VAL A 518 -1.32 -16.80 26.19
N SER A 519 -0.96 -18.09 26.17
CA SER A 519 0.45 -18.54 26.21
C SER A 519 1.25 -18.48 24.88
N GLY A 520 0.65 -18.10 23.75
CA GLY A 520 1.27 -18.27 22.42
C GLY A 520 1.89 -17.04 21.73
N PHE A 521 2.91 -16.39 22.29
CA PHE A 521 3.56 -15.23 21.63
C PHE A 521 4.41 -15.57 20.39
N GLN A 522 4.79 -16.84 20.20
CA GLN A 522 5.70 -17.29 19.14
C GLN A 522 5.03 -18.03 17.98
N ASN A 523 3.69 -18.05 17.91
CA ASN A 523 2.99 -18.68 16.81
C ASN A 523 3.12 -17.88 15.49
N ASP A 524 3.03 -18.53 14.34
CA ASP A 524 3.03 -17.90 13.02
C ASP A 524 1.84 -16.94 12.84
N PHE A 525 0.69 -17.24 13.45
CA PHE A 525 -0.44 -16.30 13.53
C PHE A 525 -0.11 -15.05 14.36
N ALA A 526 0.72 -15.19 15.41
CA ALA A 526 1.17 -14.05 16.20
C ALA A 526 2.17 -13.19 15.41
N ARG A 527 3.02 -13.82 14.59
CA ARG A 527 3.85 -13.12 13.60
C ARG A 527 3.00 -12.30 12.63
N LEU A 528 2.00 -12.93 12.00
CA LEU A 528 1.10 -12.22 11.08
C LEU A 528 0.39 -11.06 11.79
N ALA A 529 -0.11 -11.26 13.02
CA ALA A 529 -0.75 -10.21 13.80
C ALA A 529 0.21 -9.03 14.10
N ARG A 530 1.47 -9.29 14.44
CA ARG A 530 2.49 -8.25 14.64
C ARG A 530 2.80 -7.49 13.35
N ILE A 531 2.90 -8.18 12.22
CA ILE A 531 3.11 -7.54 10.91
C ILE A 531 1.94 -6.62 10.57
N LEU A 532 0.69 -7.12 10.65
CA LEU A 532 -0.51 -6.36 10.31
C LEU A 532 -0.76 -5.16 11.24
N THR A 533 -0.32 -5.24 12.49
CA THR A 533 -0.42 -4.15 13.47
C THR A 533 0.76 -3.18 13.44
N GLY A 534 1.76 -3.41 12.58
CA GLY A 534 2.96 -2.58 12.49
C GLY A 534 3.90 -2.71 13.71
N ASN A 535 3.85 -3.83 14.42
CA ASN A 535 4.67 -4.17 15.59
C ASN A 535 5.68 -5.29 15.29
N ALA A 536 5.99 -5.55 14.01
CA ALA A 536 6.93 -6.58 13.60
C ALA A 536 8.33 -6.34 14.17
N VAL A 537 8.99 -7.41 14.61
CA VAL A 537 10.37 -7.39 15.09
C VAL A 537 11.29 -7.96 14.02
N GLY A 538 12.22 -7.15 13.53
CA GLY A 538 13.22 -7.54 12.54
C GLY A 538 14.56 -7.91 13.19
N LEU A 539 15.23 -8.92 12.66
CA LEU A 539 16.59 -9.32 13.03
C LEU A 539 17.55 -9.14 11.85
N VAL A 540 18.63 -8.39 12.05
CA VAL A 540 19.64 -8.12 11.03
C VAL A 540 21.00 -8.61 11.48
N PHE A 541 21.67 -9.37 10.63
CA PHE A 541 23.02 -9.85 10.86
C PHE A 541 24.02 -9.13 9.94
N GLY A 542 25.03 -8.50 10.54
CA GLY A 542 26.09 -7.81 9.80
C GLY A 542 27.12 -8.74 9.15
N GLY A 543 27.86 -8.19 8.19
CA GLY A 543 28.97 -8.87 7.52
C GLY A 543 30.26 -8.89 8.37
N GLY A 544 31.08 -9.94 8.20
CA GLY A 544 32.33 -10.12 8.95
C GLY A 544 33.14 -11.41 8.68
N GLY A 545 32.78 -12.23 7.68
CA GLY A 545 33.44 -13.51 7.41
C GLY A 545 33.37 -14.49 8.59
N ALA A 546 34.48 -15.11 9.00
CA ALA A 546 34.52 -16.09 10.09
C ALA A 546 34.02 -15.54 11.44
N ARG A 547 34.10 -14.21 11.65
CA ARG A 547 33.50 -13.52 12.81
C ARG A 547 31.99 -13.72 12.91
N GLY A 548 31.32 -14.03 11.81
CA GLY A 548 29.90 -14.37 11.76
C GLY A 548 29.51 -15.61 12.57
N ALA A 549 30.46 -16.41 13.07
CA ALA A 549 30.18 -17.46 14.05
C ALA A 549 29.48 -16.91 15.32
N ALA A 550 29.80 -15.67 15.72
CA ALA A 550 29.18 -15.03 16.87
C ALA A 550 27.66 -14.80 16.71
N HIS A 551 27.16 -14.73 15.47
CA HIS A 551 25.72 -14.64 15.19
C HIS A 551 24.94 -15.85 15.73
N ALA A 552 25.57 -17.04 15.74
CA ALA A 552 24.95 -18.25 16.28
C ALA A 552 24.69 -18.13 17.79
N GLY A 553 25.64 -17.57 18.54
CA GLY A 553 25.50 -17.31 19.97
C GLY A 553 24.47 -16.23 20.26
N ALA A 554 24.50 -15.14 19.49
CA ALA A 554 23.53 -14.05 19.62
C ALA A 554 22.09 -14.55 19.38
N LEU A 555 21.86 -15.35 18.33
CA LEU A 555 20.56 -15.96 18.07
C LEU A 555 20.11 -16.86 19.22
N LYS A 556 21.02 -17.64 19.81
CA LYS A 556 20.72 -18.49 20.97
C LYS A 556 20.18 -17.66 22.14
N ALA A 557 20.84 -16.55 22.48
CA ALA A 557 20.40 -15.65 23.55
C ALA A 557 19.02 -15.04 23.26
N ILE A 558 18.75 -14.65 22.01
CA ILE A 558 17.46 -14.06 21.59
C ILE A 558 16.32 -15.10 21.72
N ILE A 559 16.53 -16.34 21.26
CA ILE A 559 15.52 -17.40 21.35
C ILE A 559 15.26 -17.79 22.82
N GLU A 560 16.30 -17.89 23.65
CA GLU A 560 16.16 -18.19 25.08
C GLU A 560 15.34 -17.14 25.83
N LYS A 561 15.49 -15.86 25.47
CA LYS A 561 14.67 -14.76 26.03
C LYS A 561 13.26 -14.67 25.41
N LYS A 562 12.89 -15.62 24.55
CA LYS A 562 11.59 -15.72 23.86
C LYS A 562 11.20 -14.47 23.05
N ILE A 563 12.18 -13.76 22.50
CA ILE A 563 11.92 -12.60 21.64
C ILE A 563 11.41 -13.11 20.28
N PRO A 564 10.25 -12.63 19.79
CA PRO A 564 9.75 -13.02 18.48
C PRO A 564 10.61 -12.42 17.36
N ILE A 565 10.89 -13.20 16.32
CA ILE A 565 11.57 -12.74 15.10
C ILE A 565 10.59 -12.91 13.95
N ASP A 566 10.13 -11.79 13.39
CA ASP A 566 9.10 -11.76 12.35
C ASP A 566 9.69 -11.59 10.95
N MET A 567 10.88 -11.01 10.85
CA MET A 567 11.61 -10.75 9.61
C MET A 567 13.11 -10.90 9.86
N VAL A 568 13.86 -11.42 8.89
CA VAL A 568 15.32 -11.59 9.02
C VAL A 568 16.05 -11.13 7.76
N GLY A 569 17.24 -10.58 7.91
CA GLY A 569 18.07 -10.21 6.77
C GLY A 569 19.53 -10.03 7.15
N GLY A 570 20.39 -9.83 6.16
CA GLY A 570 21.79 -9.59 6.44
C GLY A 570 22.64 -9.35 5.21
N THR A 571 23.93 -9.17 5.48
CA THR A 571 24.97 -8.94 4.48
C THR A 571 26.10 -9.96 4.65
N SER A 572 26.63 -10.49 3.55
CA SER A 572 27.75 -11.44 3.54
C SER A 572 27.46 -12.68 4.39
N ILE A 573 28.34 -13.05 5.32
CA ILE A 573 28.12 -14.16 6.26
C ILE A 573 26.81 -14.01 7.07
N GLY A 574 26.39 -12.76 7.33
CA GLY A 574 25.12 -12.47 7.98
C GLY A 574 23.93 -12.83 7.09
N ALA A 575 24.04 -12.61 5.77
CA ALA A 575 23.03 -13.05 4.80
C ALA A 575 22.90 -14.57 4.75
N LEU A 576 24.04 -15.29 4.80
CA LEU A 576 24.04 -16.75 4.90
C LEU A 576 23.34 -17.20 6.17
N PHE A 577 23.70 -16.65 7.33
CA PHE A 577 23.09 -17.06 8.59
C PHE A 577 21.58 -16.76 8.64
N ALA A 578 21.20 -15.57 8.19
CA ALA A 578 19.81 -15.17 8.02
C ALA A 578 19.03 -16.15 7.12
N SER A 579 19.63 -16.64 6.03
CA SER A 579 18.98 -17.60 5.12
C SER A 579 18.71 -18.95 5.79
N LEU A 580 19.63 -19.42 6.63
CA LEU A 580 19.49 -20.68 7.38
C LEU A 580 18.40 -20.57 8.45
N TYR A 581 18.31 -19.41 9.11
CA TYR A 581 17.25 -19.14 10.06
C TYR A 581 15.88 -18.96 9.38
N ALA A 582 15.83 -18.26 8.23
CA ALA A 582 14.59 -18.03 7.49
C ALA A 582 13.95 -19.33 6.97
N THR A 583 14.78 -20.29 6.55
CA THR A 583 14.31 -21.61 6.10
C THR A 583 13.98 -22.56 7.24
N THR A 584 14.64 -22.42 8.39
CA THR A 584 14.42 -23.26 9.58
C THR A 584 14.49 -22.39 10.83
N PRO A 585 13.36 -21.78 11.27
CA PRO A 585 13.33 -20.83 12.38
C PRO A 585 13.40 -21.54 13.74
N ASP A 586 14.54 -22.19 13.99
CA ASP A 586 14.81 -22.98 15.18
C ASP A 586 16.32 -22.95 15.50
N HIS A 587 16.71 -23.47 16.65
CA HIS A 587 18.11 -23.64 17.08
C HIS A 587 18.96 -24.44 16.07
N ARG A 588 18.32 -25.25 15.21
CA ARG A 588 18.98 -26.02 14.14
C ARG A 588 19.75 -25.15 13.14
N ALA A 589 19.38 -23.87 12.98
CA ALA A 589 20.12 -22.93 12.15
C ALA A 589 21.59 -22.79 12.60
N GLN A 590 21.85 -22.88 13.92
CA GLN A 590 23.20 -22.86 14.48
C GLN A 590 24.03 -24.08 14.07
N GLY A 591 23.41 -25.27 14.07
CA GLY A 591 24.03 -26.51 13.61
C GLY A 591 24.41 -26.46 12.13
N ARG A 592 23.50 -25.98 11.26
CA ARG A 592 23.77 -25.82 9.82
C ARG A 592 24.89 -24.80 9.55
N MET A 593 24.93 -23.73 10.34
CA MET A 593 26.03 -22.76 10.28
C MET A 593 27.36 -23.40 10.69
N ARG A 594 27.36 -24.19 11.77
CA ARG A 594 28.55 -24.95 12.18
C ARG A 594 29.03 -25.90 11.08
N ASP A 595 28.11 -26.60 10.42
CA ASP A 595 28.44 -27.52 9.32
C ASP A 595 29.10 -26.77 8.15
N PHE A 596 28.63 -25.57 7.81
CA PHE A 596 29.28 -24.69 6.83
C PHE A 596 30.73 -24.35 7.23
N PHE A 597 30.95 -23.95 8.48
CA PHE A 597 32.28 -23.62 9.00
C PHE A 597 33.22 -24.83 8.97
N ILE A 598 32.72 -26.01 9.35
CA ILE A 598 33.47 -27.27 9.33
C ILE A 598 33.85 -27.66 7.90
N ASP A 599 32.91 -27.61 6.95
CA ASP A 599 33.17 -27.95 5.54
C ASP A 599 34.17 -26.96 4.89
N ARG A 600 34.13 -25.70 5.31
CA ARG A 600 35.11 -24.67 4.90
C ARG A 600 36.48 -24.89 5.52
N HIS A 601 36.54 -25.45 6.73
CA HIS A 601 37.77 -25.75 7.47
C HIS A 601 38.44 -27.05 7.01
N LYS A 602 37.67 -28.09 6.63
CA LYS A 602 38.15 -29.41 6.14
C LYS A 602 38.80 -29.31 4.75
N ASN A 603 39.68 -28.34 4.55
CA ASN A 603 40.43 -28.15 3.33
C ASN A 603 41.37 -29.33 3.10
N ASN A 604 41.01 -30.23 2.18
CA ASN A 604 42.01 -31.01 1.48
C ASN A 604 42.87 -30.01 0.68
N ILE A 605 44.17 -29.95 0.96
CA ILE A 605 45.13 -29.04 0.30
C ILE A 605 45.03 -29.16 -1.24
N LEU A 606 44.77 -30.38 -1.74
CA LEU A 606 44.57 -30.66 -3.15
C LEU A 606 43.37 -29.92 -3.76
N ASP A 607 42.27 -29.79 -3.04
CA ASP A 607 41.07 -29.10 -3.54
C ASP A 607 41.24 -27.58 -3.50
N ALA A 608 42.00 -27.06 -2.53
CA ALA A 608 42.33 -25.63 -2.47
C ALA A 608 43.25 -25.22 -3.63
N ILE A 609 44.20 -26.09 -4.02
CA ILE A 609 45.06 -25.86 -5.18
C ILE A 609 44.26 -25.91 -6.48
N LYS A 610 43.31 -26.85 -6.61
CA LYS A 610 42.43 -26.95 -7.79
C LYS A 610 41.49 -25.77 -7.95
N ASP A 611 41.12 -25.09 -6.86
CA ASP A 611 40.25 -23.92 -6.88
C ASP A 611 41.02 -22.62 -7.16
N LEU A 612 42.36 -22.66 -7.28
CA LEU A 612 43.17 -21.49 -7.64
C LEU A 612 42.98 -21.17 -9.13
N THR A 613 42.76 -19.90 -9.45
CA THR A 613 42.67 -19.43 -10.84
C THR A 613 43.73 -18.37 -11.15
N TRP A 614 43.88 -18.04 -12.42
CA TRP A 614 44.77 -16.96 -12.84
C TRP A 614 44.20 -15.63 -12.31
N ALA A 615 44.99 -14.93 -11.49
CA ALA A 615 44.58 -13.74 -10.75
C ALA A 615 44.41 -12.48 -11.61
N TYR A 616 43.74 -12.60 -12.75
CA TYR A 616 43.27 -11.46 -13.56
C TYR A 616 42.03 -10.80 -12.95
N CYS A 617 41.09 -11.61 -12.46
CA CYS A 617 39.85 -11.13 -11.82
C CYS A 617 39.76 -11.54 -10.34
N ALA A 618 40.17 -12.75 -9.99
CA ALA A 618 40.10 -13.30 -8.64
C ALA A 618 41.18 -14.36 -8.40
N ILE A 619 41.54 -14.63 -7.14
CA ILE A 619 42.50 -15.66 -6.76
C ILE A 619 41.88 -17.07 -6.84
N LEU A 620 40.60 -17.21 -6.49
CA LEU A 620 39.86 -18.47 -6.48
C LEU A 620 38.81 -18.51 -7.60
N THR A 621 38.56 -19.68 -8.18
CA THR A 621 37.46 -19.87 -9.15
C THR A 621 36.10 -19.68 -8.48
N GLY A 622 36.01 -19.98 -7.17
CA GLY A 622 34.77 -19.92 -6.40
C GLY A 622 33.91 -21.18 -6.52
N HIS A 623 34.33 -22.20 -7.28
CA HIS A 623 33.58 -23.44 -7.48
C HIS A 623 33.30 -24.17 -6.15
N ARG A 624 34.33 -24.31 -5.30
CA ARG A 624 34.17 -24.94 -3.98
C ARG A 624 33.24 -24.13 -3.09
N PHE A 625 33.36 -22.81 -3.15
CA PHE A 625 32.52 -21.93 -2.36
C PHE A 625 31.04 -22.06 -2.77
N ASN A 626 30.76 -22.13 -4.07
CA ASN A 626 29.41 -22.38 -4.58
C ASN A 626 28.87 -23.73 -4.09
N MET A 627 29.67 -24.80 -4.14
CA MET A 627 29.26 -26.12 -3.64
C MET A 627 28.96 -26.12 -2.13
N CYS A 628 29.80 -25.50 -1.30
CA CYS A 628 29.57 -25.40 0.14
C CYS A 628 28.28 -24.64 0.45
N THR A 629 28.07 -23.49 -0.21
CA THR A 629 26.87 -22.67 -0.02
C THR A 629 25.61 -23.41 -0.49
N GLN A 630 25.67 -24.07 -1.66
CA GLN A 630 24.55 -24.86 -2.19
C GLN A 630 24.23 -26.07 -1.32
N LYS A 631 25.24 -26.77 -0.78
CA LYS A 631 25.04 -27.92 0.12
C LYS A 631 24.34 -27.51 1.41
N VAL A 632 24.73 -26.38 1.99
CA VAL A 632 24.21 -25.92 3.27
C VAL A 632 22.83 -25.29 3.13
N ILE A 633 22.56 -24.51 2.08
CA ILE A 633 21.26 -23.86 1.85
C ILE A 633 20.26 -24.79 1.17
N GLY A 634 20.70 -25.55 0.17
CA GLY A 634 19.87 -26.31 -0.76
C GLY A 634 19.36 -25.48 -1.95
N ASN A 635 18.57 -26.11 -2.81
CA ASN A 635 17.90 -25.44 -3.94
C ASN A 635 16.56 -24.84 -3.50
N VAL A 636 16.61 -23.96 -2.49
CA VAL A 636 15.44 -23.26 -1.95
C VAL A 636 15.41 -21.85 -2.53
N SER A 637 14.23 -21.39 -2.92
CA SER A 637 14.02 -20.01 -3.37
C SER A 637 13.70 -19.11 -2.18
N ILE A 638 14.00 -17.82 -2.28
CA ILE A 638 13.73 -16.86 -1.21
C ILE A 638 12.22 -16.78 -0.91
N GLU A 639 11.38 -16.99 -1.93
CA GLU A 639 9.93 -16.99 -1.76
C GLU A 639 9.43 -18.11 -0.86
N ASP A 640 10.18 -19.21 -0.75
CA ASP A 640 9.78 -20.41 -0.02
C ASP A 640 10.28 -20.42 1.45
N CYS A 641 10.75 -19.29 1.98
CA CYS A 641 11.18 -19.18 3.37
C CYS A 641 10.00 -19.06 4.36
N TRP A 642 10.10 -19.65 5.54
CA TRP A 642 9.08 -19.53 6.59
C TRP A 642 8.97 -18.10 7.14
N ILE A 643 10.13 -17.45 7.30
CA ILE A 643 10.24 -16.05 7.74
C ILE A 643 10.66 -15.21 6.53
N SER A 644 10.12 -13.99 6.43
CA SER A 644 10.51 -13.07 5.36
C SER A 644 12.01 -12.78 5.43
N TYR A 645 12.70 -13.05 4.33
CA TYR A 645 14.15 -12.94 4.19
C TYR A 645 14.52 -11.86 3.17
N PHE A 646 15.60 -11.13 3.44
CA PHE A 646 16.28 -10.34 2.43
C PHE A 646 17.80 -10.45 2.53
N CYS A 647 18.47 -10.22 1.40
CA CYS A 647 19.91 -10.22 1.25
C CYS A 647 20.36 -8.96 0.52
N ILE A 648 21.53 -8.42 0.84
CA ILE A 648 22.10 -7.26 0.14
C ILE A 648 23.36 -7.65 -0.62
N SER A 649 23.45 -7.21 -1.87
CA SER A 649 24.69 -7.25 -2.65
C SER A 649 25.03 -5.87 -3.19
N THR A 650 26.29 -5.69 -3.54
CA THR A 650 26.76 -4.51 -4.29
C THR A 650 26.69 -4.82 -5.78
N ASP A 651 25.85 -4.10 -6.52
CA ASP A 651 25.82 -4.18 -7.98
C ASP A 651 26.87 -3.23 -8.55
N ILE A 652 27.94 -3.79 -9.11
CA ILE A 652 29.04 -3.00 -9.67
C ILE A 652 28.76 -2.51 -11.09
N THR A 653 27.78 -3.10 -11.79
CA THR A 653 27.36 -2.63 -13.10
C THR A 653 26.62 -1.30 -12.97
N THR A 654 25.76 -1.17 -11.95
CA THR A 654 24.98 0.06 -11.70
C THR A 654 25.55 0.94 -10.58
N SER A 655 26.60 0.50 -9.90
CA SER A 655 27.19 1.18 -8.73
C SER A 655 26.16 1.46 -7.64
N SER A 656 25.27 0.51 -7.38
CA SER A 656 24.13 0.68 -6.47
C SER A 656 23.95 -0.52 -5.53
N MET A 657 23.26 -0.27 -4.41
CA MET A 657 22.85 -1.32 -3.49
C MET A 657 21.67 -2.09 -4.08
N ARG A 658 21.78 -3.42 -4.12
CA ARG A 658 20.70 -4.30 -4.57
C ARG A 658 20.15 -5.12 -3.40
N ILE A 659 18.83 -5.03 -3.19
CA ILE A 659 18.11 -5.79 -2.17
C ILE A 659 17.43 -6.97 -2.85
N HIS A 660 17.80 -8.18 -2.45
CA HIS A 660 17.25 -9.42 -2.98
C HIS A 660 16.15 -9.97 -2.08
N ARG A 661 14.98 -10.22 -2.67
CA ARG A 661 13.80 -10.80 -2.00
C ARG A 661 13.12 -11.93 -2.79
N SER A 662 13.66 -12.27 -3.95
CA SER A 662 13.11 -13.26 -4.88
C SER A 662 14.23 -13.99 -5.61
N GLY A 663 13.94 -15.19 -6.09
CA GLY A 663 14.89 -16.03 -6.82
C GLY A 663 15.59 -17.07 -5.94
N LEU A 664 16.50 -17.81 -6.57
CA LEU A 664 17.22 -18.91 -5.93
C LEU A 664 18.15 -18.35 -4.84
N MET A 665 18.08 -18.92 -3.63
CA MET A 665 18.72 -18.30 -2.47
C MET A 665 20.24 -18.48 -2.45
N TRP A 666 20.75 -19.66 -2.82
CA TRP A 666 22.19 -19.93 -2.70
C TRP A 666 23.08 -19.06 -3.61
N PRO A 667 22.74 -18.73 -4.89
CA PRO A 667 23.54 -17.81 -5.71
C PRO A 667 23.50 -16.38 -5.17
N ILE A 668 22.35 -15.95 -4.65
CA ILE A 668 22.16 -14.61 -4.08
C ILE A 668 22.95 -14.44 -2.78
N VAL A 669 22.90 -15.43 -1.89
CA VAL A 669 23.75 -15.43 -0.69
C VAL A 669 25.22 -15.47 -1.08
N ARG A 670 25.56 -16.28 -2.07
CA ARG A 670 26.93 -16.39 -2.58
C ARG A 670 27.44 -15.08 -3.17
N SER A 671 26.62 -14.32 -3.88
CA SER A 671 26.99 -13.01 -4.42
C SER A 671 27.21 -11.99 -3.29
N SER A 672 26.35 -12.00 -2.28
CA SER A 672 26.52 -11.20 -1.06
C SER A 672 27.79 -11.55 -0.27
N MET A 673 28.41 -12.71 -0.50
CA MET A 673 29.69 -13.11 0.10
C MET A 673 30.88 -13.04 -0.88
N SER A 674 30.71 -12.44 -2.07
CA SER A 674 31.78 -12.28 -3.07
C SER A 674 32.70 -11.13 -2.72
N ILE A 675 33.75 -11.38 -1.92
CA ILE A 675 34.77 -10.38 -1.59
C ILE A 675 35.65 -10.11 -2.81
N ALA A 676 35.85 -8.84 -3.14
CA ALA A 676 36.62 -8.40 -4.31
C ALA A 676 38.06 -8.96 -4.28
N GLY A 677 38.55 -9.43 -5.44
CA GLY A 677 39.88 -9.99 -5.62
C GLY A 677 40.07 -11.42 -5.10
N TYR A 678 39.21 -11.92 -4.20
CA TYR A 678 39.28 -13.30 -3.73
C TYR A 678 38.48 -14.25 -4.62
N VAL A 679 37.27 -13.85 -4.97
CA VAL A 679 36.31 -14.69 -5.68
C VAL A 679 35.62 -13.85 -6.75
N PRO A 680 35.37 -14.37 -7.97
CA PRO A 680 34.80 -13.56 -9.04
C PRO A 680 33.41 -13.02 -8.68
N PRO A 681 33.04 -11.84 -9.21
CA PRO A 681 31.68 -11.32 -9.10
C PRO A 681 30.70 -12.32 -9.71
N LEU A 682 29.54 -12.44 -9.09
CA LEU A 682 28.50 -13.35 -9.58
C LEU A 682 27.61 -12.59 -10.56
N CYS A 683 27.43 -13.14 -11.76
CA CYS A 683 26.52 -12.59 -12.74
C CYS A 683 25.09 -13.06 -12.43
N ASP A 684 24.17 -12.12 -12.23
CA ASP A 684 22.75 -12.43 -12.04
C ASP A 684 22.15 -12.93 -13.36
N PRO A 685 21.60 -14.16 -13.42
CA PRO A 685 21.03 -14.69 -14.65
C PRO A 685 19.78 -13.94 -15.16
N GLN A 686 19.12 -13.11 -14.34
CA GLN A 686 17.91 -12.41 -14.75
C GLN A 686 18.18 -11.19 -15.63
N ASP A 687 19.23 -10.42 -15.33
CA ASP A 687 19.55 -9.16 -16.01
C ASP A 687 21.01 -9.04 -16.46
N GLY A 688 21.88 -10.00 -16.11
CA GLY A 688 23.29 -9.99 -16.48
C GLY A 688 24.17 -9.05 -15.64
N HIS A 689 23.67 -8.52 -14.53
CA HIS A 689 24.43 -7.61 -13.68
C HIS A 689 25.48 -8.35 -12.84
N LEU A 690 26.61 -7.68 -12.57
CA LEU A 690 27.70 -8.25 -11.78
C LEU A 690 27.58 -7.85 -10.32
N LEU A 691 27.55 -8.84 -9.43
CA LEU A 691 27.27 -8.68 -8.02
C LEU A 691 28.48 -9.05 -7.14
N LEU A 692 28.81 -8.18 -6.19
CA LEU A 692 29.81 -8.35 -5.14
C LEU A 692 29.19 -8.31 -3.74
N ASP A 693 30.04 -8.54 -2.73
CA ASP A 693 29.65 -8.49 -1.31
C ASP A 693 28.88 -7.20 -0.98
N GLY A 694 27.77 -7.32 -0.27
CA GLY A 694 26.97 -6.16 0.14
C GLY A 694 27.65 -5.28 1.19
N ALA A 695 28.73 -5.74 1.82
CA ALA A 695 29.45 -5.02 2.85
C ALA A 695 30.08 -3.71 2.35
N TYR A 696 30.29 -3.58 1.03
CA TYR A 696 30.81 -2.34 0.43
C TYR A 696 29.78 -1.21 0.35
N VAL A 697 28.48 -1.51 0.47
CA VAL A 697 27.40 -0.50 0.41
C VAL A 697 26.63 -0.41 1.71
N ASN A 698 26.35 -1.54 2.37
CA ASN A 698 25.64 -1.58 3.64
C ASN A 698 25.95 -2.87 4.40
N ASN A 699 26.93 -2.79 5.30
CA ASN A 699 27.38 -3.93 6.10
C ASN A 699 26.39 -4.34 7.20
N LEU A 700 25.49 -3.44 7.64
CA LEU A 700 24.51 -3.69 8.69
C LEU A 700 23.14 -3.08 8.33
N PRO A 701 22.31 -3.80 7.56
CA PRO A 701 21.14 -3.22 6.91
C PRO A 701 19.89 -3.09 7.78
N ALA A 702 20.01 -2.40 8.90
CA ALA A 702 18.90 -2.13 9.82
C ALA A 702 17.87 -1.14 9.24
N ASP A 703 18.34 -0.24 8.38
CA ASP A 703 17.53 0.71 7.62
C ASP A 703 16.65 0.01 6.57
N VAL A 704 17.19 -0.97 5.85
CA VAL A 704 16.43 -1.81 4.92
C VAL A 704 15.39 -2.64 5.66
N MET A 705 15.74 -3.20 6.82
CA MET A 705 14.77 -3.90 7.66
C MET A 705 13.63 -2.97 8.12
N ARG A 706 13.96 -1.72 8.47
CA ARG A 706 12.97 -0.70 8.84
C ARG A 706 12.07 -0.34 7.67
N SER A 707 12.62 -0.18 6.46
CA SER A 707 11.83 0.14 5.26
C SER A 707 10.86 -1.00 4.92
N LEU A 708 11.26 -2.25 5.15
CA LEU A 708 10.42 -3.44 4.96
C LEU A 708 9.23 -3.56 5.94
N GLY A 709 9.16 -2.70 6.97
CA GLY A 709 8.01 -2.61 7.87
C GLY A 709 8.29 -3.03 9.32
N ALA A 710 9.54 -3.32 9.68
CA ALA A 710 9.90 -3.66 11.06
C ALA A 710 9.73 -2.44 12.00
N SER A 711 9.01 -2.65 13.10
CA SER A 711 8.81 -1.65 14.14
C SER A 711 10.06 -1.46 14.99
N VAL A 712 10.70 -2.58 15.32
CA VAL A 712 11.94 -2.67 16.08
C VAL A 712 12.91 -3.55 15.29
N VAL A 713 14.17 -3.15 15.24
CA VAL A 713 15.22 -3.91 14.56
C VAL A 713 16.30 -4.28 15.57
N ILE A 714 16.60 -5.57 15.70
CA ILE A 714 17.76 -6.07 16.43
C ILE A 714 18.89 -6.19 15.43
N ALA A 715 19.95 -5.39 15.58
CA ALA A 715 21.07 -5.35 14.66
C ALA A 715 22.33 -5.90 15.32
N ILE A 716 22.81 -7.06 14.84
CA ILE A 716 24.01 -7.71 15.37
C ILE A 716 25.20 -7.37 14.49
N ASP A 717 26.16 -6.64 15.06
CA ASP A 717 27.36 -6.18 14.38
C ASP A 717 28.59 -7.00 14.80
N VAL A 718 29.16 -7.67 13.79
CA VAL A 718 30.40 -8.47 13.84
C VAL A 718 31.53 -7.83 13.01
N GLY A 719 31.29 -6.62 12.50
CA GLY A 719 32.24 -5.85 11.71
C GLY A 719 33.42 -5.37 12.53
N MET A 720 34.40 -4.77 11.86
CA MET A 720 35.59 -4.23 12.51
C MET A 720 35.24 -3.02 13.43
N SER A 721 36.05 -2.80 14.45
CA SER A 721 36.14 -1.56 15.22
C SER A 721 37.50 -0.93 14.95
N ASP A 722 37.59 0.39 15.07
CA ASP A 722 38.73 1.18 14.57
C ASP A 722 39.98 0.96 15.43
N GLN A 723 40.72 -0.13 15.16
CA GLN A 723 42.05 -0.34 15.70
C GLN A 723 43.07 0.28 14.75
N SER A 724 43.26 1.58 14.89
CA SER A 724 44.23 2.41 14.16
C SER A 724 45.62 2.44 14.83
N HIS A 725 45.78 1.87 16.01
CA HIS A 725 46.93 2.21 16.88
C HIS A 725 48.22 1.39 16.71
N ASN A 726 48.30 0.41 15.80
CA ASN A 726 49.51 -0.46 15.68
C ASN A 726 49.88 -0.79 14.23
N LEU A 727 49.80 0.15 13.29
CA LEU A 727 50.33 -0.06 11.94
C LEU A 727 51.77 0.42 11.87
N THR A 728 52.68 -0.41 11.37
CA THR A 728 54.07 -0.01 11.13
C THR A 728 54.16 0.81 9.85
N ASP A 729 54.79 1.97 9.89
CA ASP A 729 55.19 2.70 8.70
C ASP A 729 56.21 1.87 7.91
N TYR A 730 55.82 1.40 6.72
CA TYR A 730 56.64 0.57 5.84
C TYR A 730 57.16 1.33 4.60
N GLY A 731 57.01 2.66 4.57
CA GLY A 731 57.44 3.51 3.45
C GLY A 731 56.54 3.41 2.20
N TYR A 732 57.06 3.84 1.03
CA TYR A 732 56.29 3.96 -0.22
C TYR A 732 56.07 2.65 -1.00
N TYR A 733 56.79 1.57 -0.68
CA TYR A 733 56.67 0.29 -1.38
C TYR A 733 57.03 -0.91 -0.49
N VAL A 734 56.30 -2.01 -0.64
CA VAL A 734 56.65 -3.33 -0.09
C VAL A 734 57.20 -4.18 -1.24
N SER A 735 58.50 -4.43 -1.26
CA SER A 735 59.14 -5.11 -2.39
C SER A 735 59.10 -6.64 -2.25
N GLY A 736 58.66 -7.35 -3.28
CA GLY A 736 58.93 -8.77 -3.46
C GLY A 736 60.42 -9.06 -3.76
N LEU A 737 60.75 -10.34 -3.95
CA LEU A 737 62.11 -10.93 -4.06
C LEU A 737 63.13 -10.20 -4.98
N PHE A 738 62.67 -9.29 -5.84
CA PHE A 738 63.46 -8.60 -6.86
C PHE A 738 64.22 -7.34 -6.39
N SER A 739 63.95 -6.83 -5.19
CA SER A 739 64.55 -5.56 -4.72
C SER A 739 65.78 -5.72 -3.81
N ILE A 740 66.45 -6.88 -3.85
CA ILE A 740 67.74 -7.07 -3.17
C ILE A 740 68.87 -6.26 -3.83
N PHE A 741 68.76 -5.94 -5.13
CA PHE A 741 69.84 -5.28 -5.87
C PHE A 741 69.78 -3.74 -5.85
N ILE A 742 68.65 -3.12 -5.46
CA ILE A 742 68.49 -1.66 -5.54
C ILE A 742 68.94 -0.96 -4.24
N HIS A 743 69.02 -1.67 -3.12
CA HIS A 743 69.30 -1.06 -1.82
C HIS A 743 70.78 -0.68 -1.58
N PHE A 744 71.70 -1.09 -2.47
CA PHE A 744 73.12 -0.73 -2.35
C PHE A 744 73.49 0.60 -3.02
N SER A 745 72.57 1.30 -3.70
CA SER A 745 72.95 2.40 -4.61
C SER A 745 72.32 3.77 -4.35
N HIS A 746 71.52 3.99 -3.29
CA HIS A 746 70.92 5.32 -3.03
C HIS A 746 71.07 5.82 -1.60
N HIS A 747 71.51 7.08 -1.51
CA HIS A 747 72.01 7.78 -0.33
C HIS A 747 70.89 8.52 0.41
N ASN A 748 69.82 7.80 0.81
CA ASN A 748 68.76 8.29 1.71
C ASN A 748 68.02 7.09 2.31
N PRO A 749 68.13 6.78 3.62
CA PRO A 749 67.51 5.60 4.20
C PRO A 749 66.10 5.96 4.68
N GLN A 750 65.09 5.79 3.83
CA GLN A 750 63.76 5.50 4.34
C GLN A 750 63.63 3.98 4.54
N PRO A 751 62.97 3.52 5.62
CA PRO A 751 62.87 2.09 5.92
C PRO A 751 62.00 1.40 4.87
N CYS A 752 62.65 0.73 3.91
CA CYS A 752 61.98 -0.15 2.96
C CYS A 752 62.02 -1.57 3.50
N PHE A 753 60.86 -2.16 3.79
CA PHE A 753 60.80 -3.55 4.24
C PHE A 753 60.63 -4.52 3.07
N LEU A 754 61.53 -5.50 2.97
CA LEU A 754 61.37 -6.65 2.08
C LEU A 754 60.07 -7.39 2.45
N GLY A 755 59.26 -7.83 1.48
CA GLY A 755 58.10 -8.69 1.74
C GLY A 755 58.49 -10.00 2.45
N PHE A 756 59.70 -10.53 2.17
CA PHE A 756 60.26 -11.67 2.91
C PHE A 756 60.79 -11.27 4.30
N TRP A 757 61.15 -10.00 4.53
CA TRP A 757 61.53 -9.49 5.84
C TRP A 757 60.32 -9.39 6.78
N VAL A 758 59.15 -9.01 6.25
CA VAL A 758 57.87 -9.09 6.98
C VAL A 758 57.56 -10.54 7.36
N LEU A 759 57.76 -11.50 6.44
CA LEU A 759 57.60 -12.93 6.71
C LEU A 759 58.63 -13.47 7.71
N PHE A 760 59.89 -13.05 7.61
CA PHE A 760 60.97 -13.46 8.49
C PHE A 760 60.79 -12.94 9.91
N LYS A 761 60.43 -11.65 10.07
CA LYS A 761 60.10 -11.04 11.38
C LYS A 761 58.87 -11.66 12.02
N ARG A 762 57.93 -12.19 11.23
CA ARG A 762 56.77 -12.96 11.75
C ARG A 762 57.18 -14.32 12.31
N TRP A 763 58.30 -14.90 11.85
CA TRP A 763 58.82 -16.19 12.33
C TRP A 763 59.87 -16.05 13.45
N TRP A 764 60.49 -14.88 13.60
CA TRP A 764 61.53 -14.62 14.60
C TRP A 764 60.97 -14.28 15.99
N PRO A 765 61.21 -15.09 17.04
CA PRO A 765 60.54 -14.95 18.34
C PRO A 765 61.05 -13.80 19.24
N PHE A 766 62.19 -13.16 18.91
CA PHE A 766 62.81 -12.12 19.75
C PHE A 766 62.72 -10.70 19.17
N GLY A 767 61.89 -10.48 18.14
CA GLY A 767 61.77 -9.18 17.47
C GLY A 767 60.36 -8.62 17.57
N GLU A 768 60.24 -7.29 17.59
CA GLU A 768 58.93 -6.64 17.51
C GLU A 768 58.22 -7.03 16.18
N PRO A 769 56.96 -7.50 16.24
CA PRO A 769 56.24 -7.95 15.06
C PRO A 769 55.87 -6.75 14.18
N ILE A 770 56.32 -6.78 12.92
CA ILE A 770 55.94 -5.77 11.92
C ILE A 770 54.51 -6.06 11.48
N ARG A 771 53.58 -5.13 11.76
CA ARG A 771 52.16 -5.28 11.43
C ARG A 771 51.83 -4.46 10.18
N VAL A 772 51.83 -5.15 9.03
CA VAL A 772 51.35 -4.64 7.74
C VAL A 772 49.91 -5.12 7.51
N LEU A 773 49.08 -4.28 6.88
CA LEU A 773 47.72 -4.66 6.50
C LEU A 773 47.72 -5.84 5.53
N SER A 774 46.94 -6.87 5.85
CA SER A 774 46.68 -7.98 4.92
C SER A 774 45.65 -7.56 3.86
N MET A 775 45.64 -8.24 2.71
CA MET A 775 44.64 -8.00 1.66
C MET A 775 43.20 -8.09 2.20
N SER A 776 42.94 -9.00 3.14
CA SER A 776 41.63 -9.14 3.78
C SER A 776 41.30 -8.01 4.74
N GLU A 777 42.28 -7.50 5.48
CA GLU A 777 42.11 -6.34 6.35
C GLU A 777 41.86 -5.06 5.55
N ILE A 778 42.53 -4.90 4.39
CA ILE A 778 42.29 -3.80 3.45
C ILE A 778 40.85 -3.85 2.93
N GLN A 779 40.40 -5.00 2.42
CA GLN A 779 39.03 -5.17 1.91
C GLN A 779 37.98 -4.86 2.99
N ASN A 780 38.19 -5.33 4.22
CA ASN A 780 37.30 -5.03 5.32
C ASN A 780 37.27 -3.55 5.72
N ARG A 781 38.43 -2.87 5.68
CA ARG A 781 38.50 -1.42 5.96
C ARG A 781 37.79 -0.62 4.86
N LEU A 782 37.93 -1.01 3.59
CA LEU A 782 37.19 -0.39 2.49
C LEU A 782 35.67 -0.55 2.66
N ALA A 783 35.21 -1.75 3.02
CA ALA A 783 33.81 -1.98 3.33
C ALA A 783 33.32 -1.14 4.52
N PHE A 784 34.14 -1.01 5.57
CA PHE A 784 33.82 -0.19 6.74
C PHE A 784 33.69 1.30 6.41
N VAL A 785 34.66 1.86 5.67
CA VAL A 785 34.69 3.30 5.29
C VAL A 785 33.44 3.70 4.52
N CYS A 786 32.98 2.85 3.59
CA CYS A 786 31.77 3.15 2.82
C CYS A 786 30.49 3.17 3.66
N CYS A 787 30.46 2.43 4.78
CA CYS A 787 29.25 2.22 5.57
C CYS A 787 29.23 3.01 6.89
N GLU A 788 30.30 3.70 7.27
CA GLU A 788 30.45 4.31 8.60
C GLU A 788 29.33 5.31 8.93
N ASN A 789 29.03 6.23 8.00
CA ASN A 789 27.95 7.20 8.18
C ASN A 789 26.59 6.53 8.41
N GLN A 790 26.30 5.48 7.66
CA GLN A 790 25.04 4.73 7.78
C GLN A 790 24.99 3.95 9.10
N LEU A 791 26.12 3.39 9.53
CA LEU A 791 26.26 2.69 10.81
C LEU A 791 25.99 3.65 11.99
N GLU A 792 26.50 4.88 11.95
CA GLU A 792 26.24 5.89 12.99
C GLU A 792 24.77 6.31 13.05
N ILE A 793 24.11 6.44 11.91
CA ILE A 793 22.65 6.66 11.85
C ILE A 793 21.91 5.49 12.49
N VAL A 794 22.30 4.25 12.18
CA VAL A 794 21.67 3.05 12.73
C VAL A 794 21.91 2.93 14.24
N LYS A 795 23.11 3.24 14.74
CA LYS A 795 23.44 3.23 16.18
C LYS A 795 22.61 4.23 16.98
N SER A 796 22.36 5.41 16.41
CA SER A 796 21.58 6.48 17.05
C SER A 796 20.06 6.34 16.87
N ALA A 797 19.62 5.42 16.00
CA ALA A 797 18.21 5.27 15.67
C ALA A 797 17.38 4.69 16.83
N PRO A 798 16.23 5.30 17.19
CA PRO A 798 15.40 4.86 18.31
C PRO A 798 14.67 3.53 18.08
N TYR A 799 14.59 3.07 16.82
CA TYR A 799 13.99 1.78 16.45
C TYR A 799 15.02 0.62 16.48
N CYS A 800 16.31 0.92 16.60
CA CYS A 800 17.37 -0.08 16.46
C CYS A 800 17.96 -0.46 17.82
N PHE A 801 17.91 -1.74 18.14
CA PHE A 801 18.64 -2.35 19.24
C PHE A 801 19.99 -2.87 18.72
N TYR A 802 21.05 -2.09 18.91
CA TYR A 802 22.36 -2.34 18.36
C TYR A 802 23.25 -3.18 19.29
N VAL A 803 23.70 -4.34 18.80
CA VAL A 803 24.55 -5.29 19.52
C VAL A 803 25.89 -5.42 18.79
N LYS A 804 26.89 -4.63 19.18
CA LYS A 804 28.29 -4.87 18.83
C LYS A 804 28.87 -6.04 19.63
N ILE A 805 29.45 -7.01 18.94
CA ILE A 805 30.17 -8.13 19.55
C ILE A 805 31.69 -7.86 19.45
N PRO A 806 32.46 -7.93 20.56
CA PRO A 806 33.90 -7.72 20.59
C PRO A 806 34.63 -8.97 20.10
N ILE A 807 34.89 -9.04 18.80
CA ILE A 807 35.56 -10.18 18.13
C ILE A 807 36.75 -9.71 17.27
N GLU A 808 37.41 -8.64 17.71
CA GLU A 808 38.59 -8.08 17.04
C GLU A 808 39.75 -9.08 16.98
N ASN A 809 39.85 -9.98 17.97
CA ASN A 809 40.90 -10.99 18.08
C ASN A 809 40.77 -12.14 17.06
N PHE A 810 39.66 -12.19 16.31
CA PHE A 810 39.40 -13.23 15.31
C PHE A 810 39.64 -12.70 13.90
N GLY A 811 40.42 -13.43 13.10
CA GLY A 811 40.59 -13.15 11.68
C GLY A 811 39.33 -13.48 10.88
N ILE A 812 39.19 -12.86 9.70
CA ILE A 812 38.03 -13.02 8.80
C ILE A 812 37.98 -14.43 8.18
N PHE A 813 39.11 -15.14 8.20
CA PHE A 813 39.24 -16.50 7.66
C PHE A 813 39.54 -17.56 8.75
N ASP A 814 39.43 -17.20 10.04
CA ASP A 814 39.69 -18.10 11.18
C ASP A 814 38.50 -19.03 11.48
N PHE A 815 38.10 -19.86 10.50
CA PHE A 815 36.93 -20.74 10.62
C PHE A 815 37.09 -21.88 11.66
N SER A 816 38.29 -22.08 12.22
CA SER A 816 38.55 -23.09 13.25
C SER A 816 37.99 -22.73 14.63
N LYS A 817 37.84 -21.43 14.92
CA LYS A 817 37.43 -20.92 16.25
C LYS A 817 35.92 -20.68 16.39
N PHE A 818 35.12 -21.54 15.75
CA PHE A 818 33.66 -21.37 15.71
C PHE A 818 33.02 -21.36 17.12
N GLU A 819 33.39 -22.31 17.98
CA GLU A 819 32.81 -22.44 19.33
C GLU A 819 33.18 -21.24 20.22
N GLU A 820 34.44 -20.79 20.19
CA GLU A 820 34.90 -19.62 20.96
C GLU A 820 34.12 -18.36 20.58
N ALA A 821 34.00 -18.07 19.28
CA ALA A 821 33.27 -16.90 18.79
C ALA A 821 31.77 -16.98 19.12
N THR A 822 31.19 -18.19 19.09
CA THR A 822 29.79 -18.44 19.46
C THR A 822 29.54 -18.13 20.94
N THR A 823 30.42 -18.55 21.84
CA THR A 823 30.30 -18.26 23.27
C THR A 823 30.36 -16.76 23.55
N VAL A 824 31.33 -16.05 22.96
CA VAL A 824 31.43 -14.58 23.09
C VAL A 824 30.16 -13.88 22.59
N GLY A 825 29.62 -14.32 21.45
CA GLY A 825 28.38 -13.77 20.91
C GLY A 825 27.17 -13.99 21.81
N TYR A 826 27.09 -15.15 22.47
CA TYR A 826 26.02 -15.47 23.42
C TYR A 826 26.09 -14.59 24.67
N ASP A 827 27.25 -14.51 25.33
CA ASP A 827 27.41 -13.81 26.60
C ASP A 827 27.12 -12.31 26.45
N VAL A 828 27.68 -11.68 25.41
CA VAL A 828 27.51 -10.24 25.16
C VAL A 828 26.06 -9.90 24.80
N THR A 829 25.43 -10.73 23.96
CA THR A 829 24.02 -10.48 23.57
C THR A 829 23.10 -10.68 24.76
N ARG A 830 23.34 -11.70 25.58
CA ARG A 830 22.57 -11.95 26.80
C ARG A 830 22.66 -10.80 27.78
N GLN A 831 23.88 -10.31 28.06
CA GLN A 831 24.10 -9.18 28.96
C GLN A 831 23.38 -7.92 28.46
N LYS A 832 23.54 -7.58 27.18
CA LYS A 832 22.86 -6.41 26.59
C LYS A 832 21.34 -6.51 26.62
N LEU A 833 20.79 -7.71 26.39
CA LEU A 833 19.34 -7.93 26.51
C LEU A 833 18.88 -7.75 27.96
N GLU A 834 19.64 -8.21 28.94
CA GLU A 834 19.32 -8.04 30.37
C GLU A 834 19.36 -6.56 30.78
N GLU A 835 20.42 -5.83 30.45
CA GLU A 835 20.52 -4.38 30.66
C GLU A 835 19.35 -3.62 30.03
N PHE A 836 18.95 -4.02 28.83
CA PHE A 836 17.84 -3.38 28.14
C PHE A 836 16.48 -3.67 28.78
N PHE A 837 16.27 -4.88 29.28
CA PHE A 837 15.06 -5.25 30.01
C PHE A 837 14.92 -4.53 31.35
N GLU A 838 16.04 -4.18 31.99
CA GLU A 838 16.08 -3.44 33.26
C GLU A 838 15.87 -1.93 33.05
N ASN A 839 16.48 -1.34 32.00
CA ASN A 839 16.49 0.10 31.80
C ASN A 839 15.13 0.72 31.39
N SER A 840 14.20 -0.05 30.79
CA SER A 840 12.84 0.47 30.53
C SER A 840 11.79 -0.61 30.22
N ALA A 841 10.68 -0.59 30.97
CA ALA A 841 9.51 -1.43 30.69
C ALA A 841 8.90 -1.18 29.30
N THR A 842 8.99 0.06 28.80
CA THR A 842 8.48 0.45 27.48
C THR A 842 9.27 -0.20 26.34
N ASN A 843 10.60 -0.28 26.44
CA ASN A 843 11.38 -0.89 25.38
C ASN A 843 11.33 -2.42 25.44
N ARG A 844 11.22 -3.01 26.64
CA ARG A 844 10.89 -4.43 26.83
C ARG A 844 9.61 -4.82 26.08
N ARG A 845 8.56 -4.00 26.16
CA ARG A 845 7.29 -4.24 25.45
C ARG A 845 7.45 -4.18 23.94
N LYS A 846 8.18 -3.18 23.44
CA LYS A 846 8.50 -3.04 22.01
C LYS A 846 9.26 -4.25 21.46
N LEU A 847 10.27 -4.75 22.18
CA LEU A 847 11.03 -5.95 21.77
C LEU A 847 10.20 -7.24 21.83
N LEU A 848 9.24 -7.35 22.76
CA LEU A 848 8.32 -8.48 22.82
C LEU A 848 7.19 -8.38 21.79
N GLY A 849 7.15 -7.31 20.98
CA GLY A 849 6.07 -7.05 20.03
C GLY A 849 4.72 -6.74 20.68
N CYS A 850 4.71 -6.42 21.98
CA CYS A 850 3.50 -6.18 22.78
C CYS A 850 3.18 -4.68 22.80
N ALA A 851 1.96 -4.32 22.39
CA ALA A 851 1.47 -2.94 22.49
C ALA A 851 0.94 -2.57 23.89
N ARG A 852 0.75 -3.53 24.81
CA ARG A 852 0.07 -3.32 26.10
C ARG A 852 1.01 -3.18 27.31
N ASN A 853 0.57 -2.33 28.25
CA ASN A 853 0.91 -2.38 29.68
C ASN A 853 0.25 -3.62 30.32
N ILE A 854 0.69 -4.84 29.99
CA ILE A 854 0.46 -5.96 30.90
C ILE A 854 1.68 -5.95 31.80
N GLU A 855 1.56 -5.30 32.96
CA GLU A 855 2.44 -5.68 34.07
C GLU A 855 2.25 -7.19 34.28
N PRO A 856 3.29 -7.94 34.67
CA PRO A 856 3.11 -9.25 35.26
C PRO A 856 2.47 -9.07 36.65
N SER A 857 1.31 -8.41 36.73
CA SER A 857 0.50 -8.32 37.91
C SER A 857 -0.19 -9.67 38.06
N SER A 858 0.02 -10.29 39.22
CA SER A 858 -0.77 -11.33 39.90
C SER A 858 -1.87 -12.06 39.12
N PRO A 859 -2.02 -13.38 39.30
CA PRO A 859 -3.06 -14.18 38.68
C PRO A 859 -4.44 -13.81 39.26
N SER A 860 -5.04 -12.72 38.79
CA SER A 860 -6.38 -12.30 39.16
C SER A 860 -7.22 -12.17 37.90
N ASN A 861 -8.09 -13.17 37.72
CA ASN A 861 -9.18 -13.29 36.74
C ASN A 861 -8.78 -13.13 35.27
N GLY A 862 -8.33 -14.23 34.66
CA GLY A 862 -7.91 -14.36 33.27
C GLY A 862 -9.00 -14.19 32.20
N LYS A 863 -9.61 -13.01 32.11
CA LYS A 863 -10.39 -12.58 30.94
C LYS A 863 -9.61 -11.52 30.18
N ASN A 864 -9.43 -11.70 28.89
CA ASN A 864 -8.82 -10.70 28.03
C ASN A 864 -9.88 -9.63 27.72
N ASP A 865 -9.76 -8.42 28.26
CA ASP A 865 -10.78 -7.36 28.11
C ASP A 865 -10.99 -6.87 26.66
N ASN A 866 -10.11 -7.28 25.72
CA ASN A 866 -10.27 -7.03 24.29
C ASN A 866 -11.09 -8.11 23.57
N LEU A 867 -11.28 -9.26 24.19
CA LEU A 867 -12.13 -10.33 23.69
C LEU A 867 -13.57 -9.97 24.02
N ILE A 868 -14.25 -9.37 23.05
CA ILE A 868 -15.69 -9.15 23.14
C ILE A 868 -16.35 -10.46 22.75
N SER A 869 -17.14 -11.03 23.66
CA SER A 869 -18.04 -12.13 23.34
C SER A 869 -18.96 -11.69 22.20
N PHE A 870 -19.07 -12.51 21.16
CA PHE A 870 -19.82 -12.14 19.95
C PHE A 870 -21.33 -11.91 20.16
N VAL A 871 -21.81 -12.05 21.41
CA VAL A 871 -23.19 -11.88 21.84
C VAL A 871 -23.52 -10.41 22.14
N ASP A 872 -22.54 -9.57 22.50
CA ASP A 872 -22.78 -8.19 22.94
C ASP A 872 -21.94 -7.19 22.14
N VAL A 873 -22.25 -6.98 20.85
CA VAL A 873 -21.87 -5.70 20.23
C VAL A 873 -22.83 -4.68 20.81
N PRO A 874 -22.39 -3.70 21.61
CA PRO A 874 -23.30 -2.72 22.18
C PRO A 874 -23.96 -1.97 21.03
N PHE A 875 -25.25 -2.21 20.85
CA PHE A 875 -26.10 -1.38 20.03
C PHE A 875 -26.13 -0.02 20.74
N PRO A 876 -25.74 1.10 20.11
CA PRO A 876 -26.14 2.40 20.62
C PRO A 876 -27.65 2.50 20.40
N ALA A 877 -28.43 1.93 21.32
CA ALA A 877 -29.90 1.99 21.32
C ALA A 877 -30.44 3.42 21.51
N SER A 878 -29.56 4.43 21.54
CA SER A 878 -29.90 5.82 21.87
C SER A 878 -29.54 6.86 20.79
N SER A 879 -29.05 6.47 19.60
CA SER A 879 -28.62 7.45 18.58
C SER A 879 -29.32 7.32 17.22
N LEU A 880 -30.47 6.65 17.16
CA LEU A 880 -31.27 6.47 15.93
C LEU A 880 -32.72 6.96 16.09
N ASN A 881 -33.00 7.73 17.16
CA ASN A 881 -34.24 8.49 17.28
C ASN A 881 -34.01 9.94 16.89
#